data_AF-A0A3N7AJR8-F1
#
_entry.id   AF-A0A3N7AJR8-F1
#
_cell.length_a   1.000
_cell.length_b   1.000
_cell.length_c   1.000
_cell.angle_alpha   90.00
_cell.angle_beta   90.00
_cell.angle_gamma   90.00
#
_symmetry.space_group_name_H-M   'P 1'
#
loop_
_entity.id
_entity.type
_entity.pdbx_description
1 polymer ?
#
loop_
_entity_poly.entity_id
_entity_poly.type
_entity_poly.pdbx_seq_one_letter_code
_entity_poly.pdbx_strand_id
1 'polypeptide(L)'
;MNKRVQVSSNFNTQPLQTKARPGAVAVQAVGDPHAGSEWMSLANAFAKGEMVTQQFKERKDEEDKLAAQKYANSMTIGELSKAIKSGSMLPSQSPVFAATVQHIWGDNTRQQEERDVLGRLQTGELKFNSAEEVDQYLTESRNTVLSGQSKYAAAGYDKGHTTLRTKLMSAVTQQVNGEQVEQAQGQATESLMNGLSDITSPDFKGTPDEAAAKLMERYQMLRKTAVLPEAATRGAMTELVTRMSAGGNTALLSSFLNQEMDGIGKVSTFLGEKTAQTLTAKSNAAADVVGRERVDKEALPFYMASDQGTLNAEKLMAWGQAPENARFVSSSTIHSLINRNNAALAQQEVARQKALILGQSQASIAEAQRQTEAAISEGQFWRVNGQNKPKFINEHGDVKDFDVKGHAEQALEKATKDLPMDQQVSSWALNGITNPDWQHRMKAGFFNLSTIGVDAKGKPVGELNAEGKAAIDLFQQLNSVNPEYAKQVAGEEEYKRFGDIAFLQYMGKDISTAAGIANGAGSGAITSADVGNMTKKVNALANDMLDNPWYKPEFMSRMFGDNVEHNTAQVAGVIRRYSSLLAMSGQYANADKALEEVGDYLSDPKITTKINGTLYMRSELPQAPTKEDQDKWFERFIENAPKKVARDSGFAPDIVRLEFDPRIKGYRAMAGGVPLGAGDGSGMLIYTKTDIQQWYAIERQKDVRAALMASQDNQARKRHEAYSKRLSDELREMQGQNKYALEQYDTSANHAFFSHNILGEQAFKRIEKEGNADKHLRDLMQLYPNKRKQ
;
A
#
# COMPACT_ATOMS: atom_id res chain seq x y z
N MET A 1 26.70 40.97 -12.36
CA MET A 1 27.42 40.39 -13.50
C MET A 1 28.90 40.28 -13.15
N ASN A 2 29.39 39.04 -13.11
CA ASN A 2 30.76 38.54 -13.30
C ASN A 2 32.01 39.44 -13.09
N LYS A 3 32.82 39.00 -12.11
CA LYS A 3 34.20 38.48 -12.23
C LYS A 3 35.32 39.38 -12.83
N ARG A 4 36.35 39.52 -11.98
CA ARG A 4 37.77 39.13 -12.16
C ARG A 4 38.81 40.24 -12.05
N VAL A 5 39.67 40.01 -11.05
CA VAL A 5 41.03 40.51 -10.83
C VAL A 5 41.91 40.33 -12.07
N GLN A 6 42.80 41.30 -12.33
CA GLN A 6 44.15 41.01 -12.81
C GLN A 6 45.13 42.14 -12.43
N VAL A 7 46.26 41.72 -11.88
CA VAL A 7 47.45 42.48 -11.51
C VAL A 7 48.33 42.67 -12.74
N SER A 8 48.94 43.84 -12.93
CA SER A 8 50.32 43.91 -13.46
C SER A 8 51.01 45.21 -13.08
N SER A 9 52.26 45.03 -12.66
CA SER A 9 53.33 45.98 -12.39
C SER A 9 53.81 46.70 -13.64
N ASN A 10 54.23 47.98 -13.51
CA ASN A 10 55.41 48.48 -14.22
C ASN A 10 55.98 49.79 -13.63
N PHE A 11 57.31 49.85 -13.72
CA PHE A 11 58.26 50.81 -13.16
C PHE A 11 58.38 52.12 -13.97
N ASN A 12 58.96 53.12 -13.28
CA ASN A 12 59.78 54.25 -13.77
C ASN A 12 59.10 55.45 -14.46
N THR A 13 59.22 56.65 -13.86
CA THR A 13 60.27 57.64 -14.20
C THR A 13 60.05 59.03 -13.54
N GLN A 14 61.05 59.46 -12.73
CA GLN A 14 61.67 60.81 -12.63
C GLN A 14 60.86 62.05 -12.16
N PRO A 15 61.50 63.20 -11.75
CA PRO A 15 62.92 63.52 -11.54
C PRO A 15 63.28 64.29 -10.23
N LEU A 16 64.60 64.43 -10.03
CA LEU A 16 65.36 65.24 -9.07
C LEU A 16 64.97 66.73 -8.95
N GLN A 17 65.18 67.30 -7.75
CA GLN A 17 65.75 68.64 -7.58
C GLN A 17 66.77 68.69 -6.43
N THR A 18 68.01 69.01 -6.79
CA THR A 18 69.12 69.39 -5.90
C THR A 18 69.17 70.91 -5.73
N LYS A 19 69.56 71.39 -4.54
CA LYS A 19 70.15 72.72 -4.35
C LYS A 19 71.41 72.63 -3.46
N ALA A 20 72.52 73.01 -4.06
CA ALA A 20 73.88 73.26 -3.55
C ALA A 20 73.92 74.54 -2.66
N ARG A 21 74.91 74.90 -1.82
CA ARG A 21 76.42 74.88 -1.82
C ARG A 21 76.90 75.64 -0.53
N PRO A 22 78.19 76.07 -0.30
CA PRO A 22 79.54 75.60 -0.68
C PRO A 22 80.66 75.72 0.42
N GLY A 23 81.87 75.20 0.13
CA GLY A 23 83.19 75.64 0.64
C GLY A 23 84.29 74.54 0.60
N ALA A 24 84.95 74.26 -0.54
CA ALA A 24 86.31 74.70 -1.00
C ALA A 24 87.46 74.37 0.00
N VAL A 25 88.56 73.67 -0.34
CA VAL A 25 89.63 74.00 -1.33
C VAL A 25 90.41 72.74 -1.78
N ALA A 26 90.92 72.75 -3.01
CA ALA A 26 91.94 71.83 -3.57
C ALA A 26 93.27 72.58 -3.80
N VAL A 27 94.43 71.90 -3.69
CA VAL A 27 95.70 72.38 -4.30
C VAL A 27 96.52 71.19 -4.83
N GLN A 28 97.15 71.43 -5.98
CA GLN A 28 97.87 70.53 -6.87
C GLN A 28 99.34 71.02 -7.02
N ALA A 29 100.31 70.09 -7.04
CA ALA A 29 101.62 70.06 -7.75
C ALA A 29 102.74 71.15 -7.63
N VAL A 30 103.98 70.69 -7.93
CA VAL A 30 105.27 71.36 -8.32
C VAL A 30 106.21 71.77 -7.15
N GLY A 31 107.54 71.54 -7.09
CA GLY A 31 108.58 70.86 -7.89
C GLY A 31 110.02 71.22 -7.38
N ASP A 32 110.97 70.27 -7.47
CA ASP A 32 112.47 70.40 -7.63
C ASP A 32 113.39 70.97 -6.50
N PRO A 33 114.76 70.92 -6.55
CA PRO A 33 115.77 69.88 -6.83
C PRO A 33 116.94 69.89 -5.79
N HIS A 34 117.07 68.90 -4.89
CA HIS A 34 118.36 68.59 -4.23
C HIS A 34 118.55 67.06 -4.14
N ALA A 35 118.46 66.43 -5.31
CA ALA A 35 118.89 65.05 -5.53
C ALA A 35 120.42 65.00 -5.54
N GLY A 36 121.03 64.52 -4.46
CA GLY A 36 122.49 64.30 -4.45
C GLY A 36 123.10 63.78 -3.15
N SER A 37 122.47 63.98 -1.99
CA SER A 37 123.08 63.61 -0.69
C SER A 37 122.54 62.34 -0.03
N GLU A 38 121.36 61.84 -0.44
CA GLU A 38 120.72 60.66 0.18
C GLU A 38 121.35 59.32 -0.23
N TRP A 39 121.94 59.24 -1.42
CA TRP A 39 122.61 58.02 -1.89
C TRP A 39 123.93 57.73 -1.14
N MET A 40 124.63 58.76 -0.66
CA MET A 40 125.83 58.57 0.18
C MET A 40 125.48 58.20 1.64
N SER A 41 124.33 58.63 2.17
CA SER A 41 123.88 58.16 3.50
C SER A 41 123.41 56.71 3.48
N LEU A 42 122.84 56.25 2.36
CA LEU A 42 122.51 54.84 2.12
C LEU A 42 123.76 53.95 2.01
N ALA A 43 124.85 54.44 1.40
CA ALA A 43 126.11 53.70 1.31
C ALA A 43 126.81 53.53 2.68
N ASN A 44 126.76 54.54 3.56
CA ASN A 44 127.32 54.44 4.92
C ASN A 44 126.46 53.58 5.88
N ALA A 45 125.17 53.38 5.58
CA ALA A 45 124.30 52.50 6.36
C ALA A 45 124.57 51.00 6.10
N PHE A 46 125.08 50.64 4.92
CA PHE A 46 125.49 49.26 4.60
C PHE A 46 126.76 48.80 5.35
N ALA A 47 127.54 49.72 5.93
CA ALA A 47 128.80 49.42 6.62
C ALA A 47 128.66 49.04 8.12
N LYS A 48 127.44 49.00 8.70
CA LYS A 48 127.17 48.66 10.12
C LYS A 48 126.32 47.38 10.29
N GLY A 49 126.74 46.27 9.69
CA GLY A 49 125.95 45.05 9.45
C GLY A 49 125.46 44.18 10.64
N GLU A 50 125.53 44.58 11.92
CA GLU A 50 125.10 43.72 13.06
C GLU A 50 123.88 44.19 13.86
N MET A 51 123.53 45.49 13.91
CA MET A 51 122.27 45.93 14.56
C MET A 51 121.04 45.82 13.65
N VAL A 52 121.26 45.60 12.36
CA VAL A 52 120.23 45.48 11.35
C VAL A 52 119.57 44.08 11.44
N THR A 53 120.34 43.02 11.71
CA THR A 53 119.87 41.62 11.77
C THR A 53 118.85 41.32 12.88
N GLN A 54 118.92 41.97 14.04
CA GLN A 54 117.98 41.74 15.16
C GLN A 54 116.62 42.40 14.91
N GLN A 55 116.61 43.65 14.45
CA GLN A 55 115.37 44.34 14.04
C GLN A 55 114.73 43.67 12.81
N PHE A 56 115.53 43.13 11.89
CA PHE A 56 115.00 42.33 10.77
C PHE A 56 114.37 41.01 11.26
N LYS A 57 114.91 40.37 12.30
CA LYS A 57 114.34 39.14 12.87
C LYS A 57 113.00 39.39 13.57
N GLU A 58 112.88 40.45 14.37
CA GLU A 58 111.61 40.82 15.02
C GLU A 58 110.53 41.22 14.02
N ARG A 59 110.89 42.04 13.02
CA ARG A 59 109.95 42.38 11.92
C ARG A 59 109.53 41.13 11.14
N LYS A 60 110.46 40.21 10.87
CA LYS A 60 110.16 38.95 10.18
C LYS A 60 109.25 38.04 11.02
N ASP A 61 109.48 37.95 12.33
CA ASP A 61 108.61 37.18 13.23
C ASP A 61 107.19 37.80 13.32
N GLU A 62 107.06 39.13 13.26
CA GLU A 62 105.76 39.82 13.18
C GLU A 62 105.07 39.60 11.82
N GLU A 63 105.81 39.70 10.71
CA GLU A 63 105.32 39.37 9.37
C GLU A 63 104.85 37.91 9.30
N ASP A 64 105.62 36.98 9.86
CA ASP A 64 105.29 35.55 9.94
C ASP A 64 104.05 35.31 10.80
N LYS A 65 103.87 36.03 11.92
CA LYS A 65 102.64 35.97 12.73
C LYS A 65 101.42 36.49 11.96
N LEU A 66 101.55 37.61 11.25
CA LEU A 66 100.47 38.19 10.45
C LEU A 66 100.11 37.29 9.25
N ALA A 67 101.12 36.69 8.62
CA ALA A 67 100.92 35.71 7.57
C ALA A 67 100.23 34.45 8.10
N ALA A 68 100.66 33.94 9.27
CA ALA A 68 100.04 32.81 9.94
C ALA A 68 98.57 33.08 10.30
N GLN A 69 98.26 34.29 10.78
CA GLN A 69 96.89 34.71 11.04
C GLN A 69 96.04 34.76 9.78
N LYS A 70 96.53 35.37 8.69
CA LYS A 70 95.81 35.41 7.40
C LYS A 70 95.56 33.99 6.86
N TYR A 71 96.57 33.13 6.94
CA TYR A 71 96.49 31.74 6.50
C TYR A 71 95.47 30.95 7.33
N ALA A 72 95.57 31.01 8.66
CA ALA A 72 94.63 30.32 9.55
C ALA A 72 93.19 30.83 9.38
N ASN A 73 92.99 32.13 9.15
CA ASN A 73 91.67 32.72 8.93
C ASN A 73 91.09 32.39 7.54
N SER A 74 91.90 31.99 6.57
CA SER A 74 91.44 31.57 5.24
C SER A 74 90.95 30.13 5.16
N MET A 75 91.06 29.36 6.25
CA MET A 75 90.70 27.94 6.30
C MET A 75 89.68 27.66 7.40
N THR A 76 88.83 26.66 7.20
CA THR A 76 88.00 26.10 8.27
C THR A 76 88.86 25.32 9.28
N ILE A 77 88.34 25.08 10.48
CA ILE A 77 89.04 24.33 11.55
C ILE A 77 89.47 22.93 11.06
N GLY A 78 88.62 22.28 10.25
CA GLY A 78 88.91 20.95 9.68
C GLY A 78 90.00 20.99 8.60
N GLU A 79 89.97 21.98 7.71
CA GLU A 79 91.01 22.19 6.69
C GLU A 79 92.36 22.53 7.33
N LEU A 80 92.36 23.38 8.36
CA LEU A 80 93.54 23.74 9.14
C LEU A 80 94.10 22.51 9.88
N SER A 81 93.25 21.68 10.48
CA SER A 81 93.66 20.41 11.12
C SER A 81 94.30 19.45 10.11
N LYS A 82 93.71 19.34 8.91
CA LYS A 82 94.23 18.49 7.83
C LYS A 82 95.57 19.03 7.31
N ALA A 83 95.72 20.34 7.16
CA ALA A 83 96.98 20.99 6.78
C ALA A 83 98.07 20.75 7.84
N ILE A 84 97.72 20.83 9.13
CA ILE A 84 98.63 20.52 10.25
C ILE A 84 99.07 19.05 10.25
N LYS A 85 98.13 18.11 10.10
CA LYS A 85 98.42 16.67 10.15
C LYS A 85 99.14 16.14 8.91
N SER A 86 98.87 16.72 7.73
CA SER A 86 99.45 16.28 6.45
C SER A 86 100.84 16.86 6.17
N GLY A 87 101.33 17.81 6.97
CA GLY A 87 102.64 18.44 6.79
C GLY A 87 102.76 19.31 5.53
N SER A 88 101.64 19.69 4.90
CA SER A 88 101.59 20.39 3.60
C SER A 88 101.82 21.92 3.67
N MET A 89 102.47 22.42 4.73
CA MET A 89 102.67 23.86 4.97
C MET A 89 103.94 24.42 4.29
N LEU A 90 103.87 25.27 3.26
CA LEU A 90 104.98 26.14 2.76
C LEU A 90 104.43 27.38 1.99
N PRO A 91 105.11 28.58 1.95
CA PRO A 91 106.56 28.82 2.06
C PRO A 91 106.99 30.00 2.97
N SER A 92 107.40 29.70 4.21
CA SER A 92 108.60 30.25 4.87
C SER A 92 108.85 29.35 6.09
N GLN A 93 110.00 28.69 6.18
CA GLN A 93 110.30 27.71 7.25
C GLN A 93 110.60 28.39 8.60
N SER A 94 109.67 29.22 9.08
CA SER A 94 109.76 29.91 10.36
C SER A 94 109.02 29.10 11.44
N PRO A 95 109.70 28.69 12.53
CA PRO A 95 109.06 28.05 13.68
C PRO A 95 107.91 28.89 14.28
N VAL A 96 107.97 30.21 14.13
CA VAL A 96 106.96 31.16 14.63
C VAL A 96 105.66 31.04 13.85
N PHE A 97 105.71 30.87 12.53
CA PHE A 97 104.52 30.67 11.70
C PHE A 97 103.77 29.39 12.11
N ALA A 98 104.48 28.25 12.17
CA ALA A 98 103.87 26.96 12.52
C ALA A 98 103.30 26.94 13.95
N ALA A 99 104.02 27.52 14.92
CA ALA A 99 103.52 27.65 16.29
C ALA A 99 102.26 28.53 16.35
N THR A 100 102.23 29.63 15.60
CA THR A 100 101.08 30.56 15.56
C THR A 100 99.86 29.90 14.91
N VAL A 101 100.03 29.19 13.79
CA VAL A 101 98.95 28.44 13.13
C VAL A 101 98.38 27.36 14.06
N GLN A 102 99.23 26.57 14.71
CA GLN A 102 98.81 25.54 15.66
C GLN A 102 98.07 26.14 16.87
N HIS A 103 98.54 27.28 17.39
CA HIS A 103 97.87 28.00 18.47
C HIS A 103 96.49 28.53 18.04
N ILE A 104 96.36 29.11 16.84
CA ILE A 104 95.06 29.58 16.32
C ILE A 104 94.10 28.40 16.11
N TRP A 105 94.60 27.27 15.61
CA TRP A 105 93.80 26.05 15.51
C TRP A 105 93.24 25.59 16.87
N GLY A 106 94.09 25.56 17.90
CA GLY A 106 93.67 25.20 19.27
C GLY A 106 92.60 26.15 19.81
N ASP A 107 92.80 27.46 19.64
CA ASP A 107 91.85 28.50 20.09
C ASP A 107 90.51 28.39 19.35
N ASN A 108 90.52 28.18 18.02
CA ASN A 108 89.32 28.02 17.21
C ASN A 108 88.55 26.74 17.56
N THR A 109 89.26 25.64 17.84
CA THR A 109 88.64 24.35 18.20
C THR A 109 87.88 24.46 19.53
N ARG A 110 88.50 25.09 20.54
CA ARG A 110 87.84 25.38 21.82
C ARG A 110 86.64 26.32 21.67
N GLN A 111 86.70 27.26 20.73
CA GLN A 111 85.60 28.18 20.38
C GLN A 111 84.41 27.45 19.73
N GLN A 112 84.69 26.41 18.94
CA GLN A 112 83.66 25.56 18.38
C GLN A 112 83.01 24.70 19.46
N GLU A 113 83.80 24.09 20.33
CA GLU A 113 83.30 23.32 21.47
C GLU A 113 82.44 24.16 22.41
N GLU A 114 82.86 25.39 22.74
CA GLU A 114 82.06 26.32 23.56
C GLU A 114 80.66 26.54 22.99
N ARG A 115 80.55 26.74 21.66
CA ARG A 115 79.25 26.95 21.01
C ARG A 115 78.39 25.68 21.00
N ASP A 116 79.01 24.52 20.74
CA ASP A 116 78.30 23.24 20.72
C ASP A 116 77.74 22.88 22.10
N VAL A 117 78.59 22.94 23.13
CA VAL A 117 78.21 22.57 24.51
C VAL A 117 77.15 23.52 25.07
N LEU A 118 77.31 24.84 24.89
CA LEU A 118 76.29 25.80 25.32
C LEU A 118 74.98 25.66 24.54
N GLY A 119 75.04 25.39 23.23
CA GLY A 119 73.85 25.14 22.42
C GLY A 119 73.08 23.92 22.89
N ARG A 120 73.77 22.80 23.12
CA ARG A 120 73.17 21.55 23.61
C ARG A 120 72.61 21.65 25.02
N LEU A 121 73.22 22.48 25.88
CA LEU A 121 72.68 22.79 27.21
C LEU A 121 71.35 23.56 27.10
N GLN A 122 71.27 24.54 26.19
CA GLN A 122 70.05 25.33 25.96
C GLN A 122 68.91 24.52 25.32
N THR A 123 69.22 23.59 24.41
CA THR A 123 68.20 22.71 23.80
C THR A 123 67.79 21.55 24.71
N GLY A 124 68.50 21.32 25.81
CA GLY A 124 68.27 20.22 26.73
C GLY A 124 68.81 18.87 26.26
N GLU A 125 69.57 18.83 25.17
CA GLU A 125 70.27 17.64 24.66
C GLU A 125 71.47 17.23 25.52
N LEU A 126 72.02 18.17 26.29
CA LEU A 126 73.04 17.95 27.29
C LEU A 126 72.53 18.49 28.62
N LYS A 127 72.60 17.68 29.68
CA LYS A 127 72.19 18.07 31.04
C LYS A 127 73.30 17.73 32.01
N PHE A 128 73.55 18.65 32.93
CA PHE A 128 74.46 18.46 34.05
C PHE A 128 73.67 18.61 35.34
N ASN A 129 73.75 17.63 36.22
CA ASN A 129 73.07 17.64 37.51
C ASN A 129 73.94 18.20 38.62
N SER A 130 75.24 18.37 38.38
CA SER A 130 76.16 18.94 39.35
C SER A 130 77.36 19.63 38.69
N ALA A 131 78.09 20.41 39.49
CA ALA A 131 79.32 21.07 39.07
C ALA A 131 80.43 20.07 38.71
N GLU A 132 80.48 18.93 39.41
CA GLU A 132 81.46 17.87 39.17
C GLU A 132 81.29 17.23 37.78
N GLU A 133 80.05 17.06 37.32
CA GLU A 133 79.76 16.51 35.98
C GLU A 133 80.26 17.45 34.86
N VAL A 134 80.15 18.77 35.06
CA VAL A 134 80.66 19.78 34.11
C VAL A 134 82.19 19.68 33.99
N ASP A 135 82.87 19.55 35.13
CA ASP A 135 84.33 19.49 35.17
C ASP A 135 84.87 18.22 34.54
N GLN A 136 84.23 17.07 34.79
CA GLN A 136 84.58 15.80 34.18
C GLN A 136 84.41 15.87 32.67
N TYR A 137 83.27 16.38 32.19
CA TYR A 137 82.96 16.50 30.77
C TYR A 137 83.98 17.37 30.02
N LEU A 138 84.31 18.54 30.55
CA LEU A 138 85.30 19.45 29.94
C LEU A 138 86.71 18.85 29.94
N THR A 139 87.06 18.09 30.98
CA THR A 139 88.36 17.42 31.07
C THR A 139 88.49 16.30 30.04
N GLU A 140 87.46 15.46 29.89
CA GLU A 140 87.43 14.39 28.90
C GLU A 140 87.45 14.93 27.46
N SER A 141 86.65 15.96 27.18
CA SER A 141 86.62 16.62 25.89
C SER A 141 87.98 17.24 25.52
N ARG A 142 88.59 17.98 26.45
CA ARG A 142 89.94 18.55 26.29
C ARG A 142 90.97 17.48 25.96
N ASN A 143 91.01 16.39 26.72
CA ASN A 143 91.99 15.32 26.52
C ASN A 143 91.80 14.62 25.17
N THR A 144 90.55 14.49 24.72
CA THR A 144 90.21 13.90 23.42
C THR A 144 90.68 14.80 22.26
N VAL A 145 90.43 16.10 22.36
CA VAL A 145 90.78 17.08 21.31
C VAL A 145 92.29 17.29 21.19
N LEU A 146 93.01 17.30 22.31
CA LEU A 146 94.45 17.61 22.36
C LEU A 146 95.37 16.39 22.20
N SER A 147 94.82 15.18 22.16
CA SER A 147 95.63 13.96 22.00
C SER A 147 96.45 13.98 20.70
N GLY A 148 97.76 13.74 20.83
CA GLY A 148 98.71 13.74 19.71
C GLY A 148 98.97 15.11 19.07
N GLN A 149 98.52 16.21 19.68
CA GLN A 149 98.73 17.58 19.18
C GLN A 149 99.99 18.23 19.77
N SER A 150 100.42 19.33 19.17
CA SER A 150 101.60 20.06 19.64
C SER A 150 101.32 20.85 20.92
N LYS A 151 102.39 21.20 21.65
CA LYS A 151 102.31 22.09 22.81
C LYS A 151 101.72 23.47 22.49
N TYR A 152 101.86 23.95 21.24
CA TYR A 152 101.32 25.25 20.82
C TYR A 152 99.81 25.18 20.57
N ALA A 153 99.32 24.07 20.01
CA ALA A 153 97.89 23.80 19.90
C ALA A 153 97.23 23.64 21.28
N ALA A 154 97.89 22.93 22.19
CA ALA A 154 97.42 22.83 23.58
C ALA A 154 97.34 24.21 24.26
N ALA A 155 98.39 25.04 24.13
CA ALA A 155 98.38 26.40 24.67
C ALA A 155 97.26 27.28 24.08
N GLY A 156 97.00 27.16 22.77
CA GLY A 156 95.92 27.88 22.11
C GLY A 156 94.52 27.46 22.60
N TYR A 157 94.29 26.17 22.80
CA TYR A 157 93.05 25.64 23.36
C TYR A 157 92.87 26.08 24.83
N ASP A 158 93.93 25.95 25.63
CA ASP A 158 93.90 26.24 27.07
C ASP A 158 93.67 27.73 27.39
N LYS A 159 94.05 28.64 26.49
CA LYS A 159 93.86 30.09 26.63
C LYS A 159 92.42 30.50 26.99
N GLY A 160 91.41 29.77 26.47
CA GLY A 160 90.00 30.06 26.70
C GLY A 160 89.26 29.03 27.56
N HIS A 161 89.92 27.95 27.98
CA HIS A 161 89.25 26.80 28.60
C HIS A 161 88.65 27.13 29.98
N THR A 162 89.35 27.89 30.82
CA THR A 162 88.83 28.35 32.13
C THR A 162 87.57 29.21 31.98
N THR A 163 87.54 30.08 30.96
CA THR A 163 86.38 30.94 30.67
C THR A 163 85.14 30.12 30.27
N LEU A 164 85.33 29.09 29.45
CA LEU A 164 84.27 28.15 29.08
C LEU A 164 83.70 27.44 30.32
N ARG A 165 84.57 26.93 31.19
CA ARG A 165 84.18 26.28 32.46
C ARG A 165 83.30 27.18 33.31
N THR A 166 83.69 28.44 33.54
CA THR A 166 82.90 29.39 34.34
C THR A 166 81.53 29.68 33.73
N LYS A 167 81.43 29.82 32.40
CA LYS A 167 80.14 30.05 31.73
C LYS A 167 79.18 28.88 31.90
N LEU A 168 79.68 27.65 31.75
CA LEU A 168 78.86 26.44 31.91
C LEU A 168 78.36 26.28 33.35
N MET A 169 79.22 26.50 34.34
CA MET A 169 78.84 26.47 35.76
C MET A 169 77.72 27.48 36.09
N SER A 170 77.80 28.69 35.54
CA SER A 170 76.78 29.72 35.74
C SER A 170 75.44 29.35 35.10
N ALA A 171 75.45 28.75 33.90
CA ALA A 171 74.23 28.36 33.19
C ALA A 171 73.49 27.22 33.92
N VAL A 172 74.22 26.20 34.39
CA VAL A 172 73.66 25.08 35.16
C VAL A 172 73.05 25.56 36.47
N THR A 173 73.72 26.47 37.18
CA THR A 173 73.20 27.05 38.44
C THR A 173 71.90 27.81 38.23
N GLN A 174 71.77 28.56 37.12
CA GLN A 174 70.53 29.27 36.80
C GLN A 174 69.36 28.32 36.49
N GLN A 175 69.63 27.23 35.77
CA GLN A 175 68.61 26.24 35.41
C GLN A 175 68.06 25.52 36.64
N VAL A 176 68.94 25.03 37.53
CA VAL A 176 68.54 24.31 38.75
C VAL A 176 67.72 25.22 39.69
N ASN A 177 68.11 26.50 39.82
CA ASN A 177 67.35 27.46 40.63
C ASN A 177 65.96 27.77 40.03
N GLY A 178 65.84 27.83 38.71
CA GLY A 178 64.56 28.04 38.03
C GLY A 178 63.56 26.91 38.27
N GLU A 179 64.01 25.66 38.14
CA GLU A 179 63.16 24.47 38.36
C GLU A 179 62.63 24.37 39.80
N GLN A 180 63.45 24.73 40.79
CA GLN A 180 63.01 24.76 42.19
C GLN A 180 61.93 25.82 42.46
N VAL A 181 62.05 27.00 41.84
CA VAL A 181 61.05 28.07 41.98
C VAL A 181 59.72 27.67 41.32
N GLU A 182 59.75 27.02 40.16
CA GLU A 182 58.54 26.53 39.48
C GLU A 182 57.82 25.43 40.27
N GLN A 183 58.57 24.47 40.84
CA GLN A 183 57.98 23.42 41.69
C GLN A 183 57.30 24.01 42.95
N ALA A 184 57.97 24.97 43.61
CA ALA A 184 57.42 25.65 44.78
C ALA A 184 56.16 26.47 44.43
N GLN A 185 56.17 27.16 43.28
CA GLN A 185 54.98 27.87 42.77
C GLN A 185 53.82 26.90 42.50
N GLY A 186 54.10 25.73 41.90
CA GLY A 186 53.10 24.70 41.62
C GLY A 186 52.41 24.18 42.90
N GLN A 187 53.19 23.77 43.90
CA GLN A 187 52.67 23.26 45.16
C GLN A 187 51.88 24.32 45.95
N ALA A 188 52.36 25.57 45.97
CA ALA A 188 51.66 26.66 46.61
C ALA A 188 50.33 26.98 45.92
N THR A 189 50.32 26.98 44.58
CA THR A 189 49.11 27.20 43.78
C THR A 189 48.08 26.09 44.04
N GLU A 190 48.50 24.83 44.06
CA GLU A 190 47.61 23.69 44.36
C GLU A 190 46.99 23.81 45.76
N SER A 191 47.78 24.18 46.77
CA SER A 191 47.26 24.42 48.12
C SER A 191 46.22 25.56 48.14
N LEU A 192 46.48 26.66 47.44
CA LEU A 192 45.52 27.77 47.32
C LEU A 192 44.26 27.36 46.55
N MET A 193 44.39 26.52 45.53
CA MET A 193 43.24 26.00 44.77
C MET A 193 42.36 25.10 45.60
N ASN A 194 42.95 24.23 46.43
CA ASN A 194 42.19 23.42 47.38
C ASN A 194 41.43 24.31 48.36
N GLY A 195 42.07 25.36 48.89
CA GLY A 195 41.40 26.34 49.73
C GLY A 195 40.26 27.07 49.01
N LEU A 196 40.42 27.39 47.73
CA LEU A 196 39.38 28.03 46.92
C LEU A 196 38.20 27.07 46.71
N SER A 197 38.47 25.79 46.49
CA SER A 197 37.44 24.76 46.40
C SER A 197 36.65 24.63 47.70
N ASP A 198 37.34 24.65 48.85
CA ASP A 198 36.71 24.54 50.17
C ASP A 198 35.73 25.69 50.46
N ILE A 199 36.13 26.93 50.12
CA ILE A 199 35.32 28.13 50.38
C ILE A 199 34.24 28.40 49.32
N THR A 200 34.30 27.73 48.17
CA THR A 200 33.29 27.82 47.11
C THR A 200 32.33 26.63 47.08
N SER A 201 32.57 25.63 47.93
CA SER A 201 31.67 24.49 48.14
C SER A 201 30.32 24.92 48.72
N PRO A 202 29.21 24.25 48.37
CA PRO A 202 27.90 24.45 49.01
C PRO A 202 27.91 24.30 50.53
N ASP A 203 28.88 23.58 51.09
CA ASP A 203 29.01 23.33 52.53
C ASP A 203 29.62 24.51 53.29
N PHE A 204 30.19 25.50 52.59
CA PHE A 204 30.74 26.70 53.20
C PHE A 204 29.63 27.69 53.57
N LYS A 205 29.41 27.91 54.88
CA LYS A 205 28.34 28.79 55.40
C LYS A 205 28.77 30.23 55.68
N GLY A 206 30.00 30.61 55.31
CA GLY A 206 30.53 31.95 55.60
C GLY A 206 30.17 32.99 54.54
N THR A 207 30.42 34.27 54.85
CA THR A 207 30.24 35.38 53.90
C THR A 207 31.37 35.44 52.85
N PRO A 208 31.18 36.14 51.72
CA PRO A 208 32.26 36.36 50.74
C PRO A 208 33.51 37.01 51.35
N ASP A 209 33.34 37.88 52.34
CA ASP A 209 34.45 38.50 53.07
C ASP A 209 35.20 37.50 53.96
N GLU A 210 34.48 36.62 54.66
CA GLU A 210 35.08 35.55 55.47
C GLU A 210 35.82 34.51 54.61
N ALA A 211 35.25 34.16 53.46
CA ALA A 211 35.88 33.30 52.46
C ALA A 211 37.16 33.92 51.92
N ALA A 212 37.13 35.21 51.55
CA ALA A 212 38.28 35.95 51.08
C ALA A 212 39.39 36.04 52.14
N ALA A 213 39.02 36.30 53.41
CA ALA A 213 39.97 36.36 54.52
C ALA A 213 40.67 35.01 54.77
N LYS A 214 39.93 33.89 54.76
CA LYS A 214 40.52 32.54 54.92
C LYS A 214 41.51 32.18 53.81
N LEU A 215 41.18 32.54 52.56
CA LEU A 215 42.11 32.36 51.44
C LEU A 215 43.36 33.22 51.58
N MET A 216 43.20 34.46 52.04
CA MET A 216 44.32 35.37 52.27
C MET A 216 45.24 34.86 53.38
N GLU A 217 44.68 34.37 54.48
CA GLU A 217 45.42 33.77 55.58
C GLU A 217 46.27 32.58 55.10
N ARG A 218 45.69 31.70 54.28
CA ARG A 218 46.42 30.57 53.68
C ARG A 218 47.55 31.03 52.77
N TYR A 219 47.34 32.08 51.96
CA TYR A 219 48.39 32.67 51.14
C TYR A 219 49.54 33.26 51.99
N GLN A 220 49.22 34.01 53.03
CA GLN A 220 50.21 34.59 53.95
C GLN A 220 50.99 33.49 54.69
N MET A 221 50.33 32.40 55.08
CA MET A 221 50.98 31.25 55.70
C MET A 221 52.02 30.65 54.78
N LEU A 222 51.68 30.39 53.50
CA LEU A 222 52.61 29.84 52.50
C LEU A 222 53.82 30.76 52.26
N ARG A 223 53.62 32.08 52.30
CA ARG A 223 54.68 33.08 52.19
C ARG A 223 55.61 33.09 53.41
N LYS A 224 55.08 32.90 54.62
CA LYS A 224 55.85 32.91 55.89
C LYS A 224 56.65 31.62 56.13
N THR A 225 56.21 30.48 55.59
CA THR A 225 56.83 29.16 55.84
C THR A 225 57.93 28.78 54.84
N ALA A 226 58.41 29.71 54.01
CA ALA A 226 59.37 29.49 52.92
C ALA A 226 58.93 28.49 51.84
N VAL A 227 57.70 27.96 51.91
CA VAL A 227 57.09 27.09 50.89
C VAL A 227 56.80 27.87 49.61
N LEU A 228 56.56 29.18 49.70
CA LEU A 228 56.43 30.09 48.56
C LEU A 228 57.60 31.09 48.56
N PRO A 229 58.63 30.86 47.72
CA PRO A 229 59.73 31.81 47.54
C PRO A 229 59.22 33.17 47.06
N GLU A 230 59.89 34.26 47.46
CA GLU A 230 59.49 35.63 47.12
C GLU A 230 59.29 35.84 45.60
N ALA A 231 60.16 35.24 44.78
CA ALA A 231 60.09 35.28 43.32
C ALA A 231 58.81 34.64 42.73
N ALA A 232 58.16 33.70 43.44
CA ALA A 232 56.96 32.98 43.00
C ALA A 232 55.64 33.58 43.55
N THR A 233 55.71 34.49 44.52
CA THR A 233 54.55 35.02 45.26
C THR A 233 53.49 35.65 44.34
N ARG A 234 53.92 36.49 43.41
CA ARG A 234 53.03 37.19 42.48
C ARG A 234 52.38 36.25 41.47
N GLY A 235 53.11 35.23 41.00
CA GLY A 235 52.62 34.22 40.08
C GLY A 235 51.47 33.40 40.69
N ALA A 236 51.69 32.89 41.91
CA ALA A 236 50.66 32.13 42.64
C ALA A 236 49.39 32.97 42.93
N MET A 237 49.54 34.24 43.33
CA MET A 237 48.41 35.15 43.55
C MET A 237 47.64 35.44 42.25
N THR A 238 48.36 35.66 41.15
CA THR A 238 47.74 35.95 39.85
C THR A 238 46.91 34.76 39.36
N GLU A 239 47.42 33.53 39.49
CA GLU A 239 46.69 32.31 39.11
C GLU A 239 45.46 32.10 40.01
N LEU A 240 45.59 32.32 41.32
CA LEU A 240 44.46 32.26 42.26
C LEU A 240 43.32 33.20 41.86
N VAL A 241 43.62 34.49 41.66
CA VAL A 241 42.61 35.48 41.28
C VAL A 241 42.05 35.20 39.87
N THR A 242 42.86 34.66 38.96
CA THR A 242 42.41 34.24 37.63
C THR A 242 41.40 33.10 37.69
N ARG A 243 41.62 32.12 38.58
CA ARG A 243 40.71 30.99 38.81
C ARG A 243 39.42 31.43 39.49
N MET A 244 39.51 32.32 40.49
CA MET A 244 38.35 32.95 41.12
C MET A 244 37.50 33.72 40.10
N SER A 245 38.15 34.46 39.20
CA SER A 245 37.49 35.16 38.10
C SER A 245 36.77 34.21 37.16
N ALA A 246 37.41 33.10 36.75
CA ALA A 246 36.79 32.09 35.90
C ALA A 246 35.55 31.43 36.53
N GLY A 247 35.48 31.34 37.86
CA GLY A 247 34.34 30.78 38.59
C GLY A 247 33.09 31.68 38.63
N GLY A 248 33.16 32.93 38.15
CA GLY A 248 31.99 33.82 38.06
C GLY A 248 31.41 34.30 39.41
N ASN A 249 32.05 34.01 40.54
CA ASN A 249 31.64 34.53 41.85
C ASN A 249 32.20 35.95 42.05
N THR A 250 31.49 36.92 41.48
CA THR A 250 31.90 38.34 41.44
C THR A 250 32.02 38.96 42.83
N ALA A 251 31.16 38.55 43.76
CA ALA A 251 31.18 39.00 45.15
C ALA A 251 32.46 38.52 45.87
N LEU A 252 32.79 37.23 45.76
CA LEU A 252 34.01 36.67 46.36
C LEU A 252 35.28 37.26 45.74
N LEU A 253 35.32 37.41 44.41
CA LEU A 253 36.45 38.04 43.72
C LEU A 253 36.64 39.49 44.17
N SER A 254 35.56 40.28 44.22
CA SER A 254 35.63 41.68 44.67
C SER A 254 36.09 41.77 46.12
N SER A 255 35.59 40.88 46.99
CA SER A 255 35.98 40.83 48.40
C SER A 255 37.47 40.50 48.54
N PHE A 256 37.97 39.52 47.76
CA PHE A 256 39.37 39.10 47.79
C PHE A 256 40.33 40.14 47.21
N LEU A 257 39.97 40.82 46.11
CA LEU A 257 40.77 41.91 45.55
C LEU A 257 40.94 43.11 46.51
N ASN A 258 40.01 43.25 47.47
CA ASN A 258 40.03 44.29 48.50
C ASN A 258 40.71 43.88 49.81
N GLN A 259 41.11 42.62 49.97
CA GLN A 259 41.82 42.15 51.17
C GLN A 259 43.22 42.78 51.26
N GLU A 260 43.64 43.11 52.49
CA GLU A 260 44.96 43.66 52.80
C GLU A 260 46.01 42.55 52.93
N MET A 261 47.21 42.81 52.41
CA MET A 261 48.37 41.92 52.50
C MET A 261 49.43 42.50 53.43
N ASP A 262 49.90 41.69 54.40
CA ASP A 262 51.00 42.00 55.34
C ASP A 262 52.20 42.68 54.63
N GLY A 263 52.35 43.98 54.90
CA GLY A 263 53.47 44.80 54.44
C GLY A 263 53.46 45.20 52.96
N ILE A 264 52.41 44.89 52.19
CA ILE A 264 52.35 45.12 50.73
C ILE A 264 51.13 45.96 50.31
N GLY A 265 50.03 45.92 51.07
CA GLY A 265 48.76 46.61 50.74
C GLY A 265 47.73 45.68 50.09
N LYS A 266 46.74 46.23 49.36
CA LYS A 266 45.66 45.43 48.78
C LYS A 266 46.11 44.49 47.66
N VAL A 267 45.42 43.35 47.53
CA VAL A 267 45.63 42.39 46.43
C VAL A 267 45.52 43.04 45.05
N SER A 268 44.53 43.92 44.87
CA SER A 268 44.34 44.68 43.62
C SER A 268 45.55 45.55 43.27
N THR A 269 46.16 46.22 44.25
CA THR A 269 47.39 47.01 44.06
C THR A 269 48.60 46.12 43.79
N PHE A 270 48.71 44.98 44.48
CA PHE A 270 49.79 44.01 44.29
C PHE A 270 49.79 43.38 42.89
N LEU A 271 48.61 43.05 42.35
CA LEU A 271 48.45 42.51 40.99
C LEU A 271 48.49 43.57 39.89
N GLY A 272 48.24 44.83 40.25
CA GLY A 272 48.05 45.95 39.34
C GLY A 272 46.58 46.17 39.01
N GLU A 273 46.14 47.43 39.11
CA GLU A 273 44.71 47.80 39.01
C GLU A 273 44.07 47.37 37.68
N LYS A 274 44.80 47.50 36.56
CA LYS A 274 44.32 47.08 35.23
C LYS A 274 44.08 45.58 35.14
N THR A 275 44.94 44.77 35.76
CA THR A 275 44.80 43.32 35.82
C THR A 275 43.58 42.95 36.67
N ALA A 276 43.42 43.57 37.83
CA ALA A 276 42.26 43.37 38.71
C ALA A 276 40.94 43.71 38.00
N GLN A 277 40.85 44.87 37.33
CA GLN A 277 39.67 45.26 36.55
C GLN A 277 39.35 44.28 35.42
N THR A 278 40.37 43.81 34.70
CA THR A 278 40.19 42.81 33.61
C THR A 278 39.62 41.50 34.17
N LEU A 279 40.11 41.05 35.32
CA LEU A 279 39.62 39.84 35.98
C LEU A 279 38.21 40.01 36.55
N THR A 280 37.85 41.19 37.06
CA THR A 280 36.45 41.50 37.45
C THR A 280 35.51 41.45 36.25
N ALA A 281 35.88 42.05 35.11
CA ALA A 281 35.08 42.00 33.89
C ALA A 281 34.90 40.57 33.37
N LYS A 282 35.98 39.76 33.41
CA LYS A 282 35.92 38.33 33.05
C LYS A 282 35.01 37.53 33.98
N SER A 283 34.98 37.86 35.28
CA SER A 283 34.08 37.22 36.25
C SER A 283 32.62 37.58 36.00
N ASN A 284 32.32 38.85 35.70
CA ASN A 284 30.97 39.26 35.30
C ASN A 284 30.49 38.52 34.03
N ALA A 285 31.37 38.37 33.04
CA ALA A 285 31.06 37.61 31.84
C ALA A 285 30.78 36.12 32.12
N ALA A 286 31.57 35.49 33.00
CA ALA A 286 31.33 34.11 33.44
C ALA A 286 30.00 33.97 34.20
N ALA A 287 29.67 34.91 35.09
CA ALA A 287 28.39 34.94 35.80
C ALA A 287 27.19 35.09 34.85
N ASP A 288 27.33 35.85 33.78
CA ASP A 288 26.30 35.99 32.74
C ASP A 288 26.05 34.69 31.98
N VAL A 289 27.09 33.91 31.68
CA VAL A 289 26.95 32.59 31.05
C VAL A 289 26.16 31.63 31.96
N VAL A 290 26.55 31.52 33.23
CA VAL A 290 25.86 30.66 34.21
C VAL A 290 24.40 31.09 34.39
N GLY A 291 24.14 32.40 34.44
CA GLY A 291 22.79 32.93 34.54
C GLY A 291 21.91 32.62 33.32
N ARG A 292 22.48 32.68 32.09
CA ARG A 292 21.77 32.29 30.86
C ARG A 292 21.43 30.80 30.85
N GLU A 293 22.39 29.93 31.19
CA GLU A 293 22.16 28.49 31.22
C GLU A 293 21.07 28.09 32.22
N ARG A 294 21.00 28.75 33.38
CA ARG A 294 19.91 28.56 34.35
C ARG A 294 18.56 28.95 33.75
N VAL A 295 18.48 30.16 33.19
CA VAL A 295 17.24 30.68 32.59
C VAL A 295 16.76 29.79 31.45
N ASP A 296 17.65 29.31 30.58
CA ASP A 296 17.30 28.41 29.49
C ASP A 296 16.71 27.08 30.00
N LYS A 297 17.29 26.50 31.06
CA LYS A 297 16.76 25.29 31.70
C LYS A 297 15.38 25.52 32.33
N GLU A 298 15.19 26.65 33.00
CA GLU A 298 13.91 27.02 33.60
C GLU A 298 12.84 27.41 32.56
N ALA A 299 13.26 27.90 31.38
CA ALA A 299 12.36 28.25 30.29
C ALA A 299 11.79 27.02 29.57
N LEU A 300 12.52 25.90 29.56
CA LEU A 300 12.20 24.70 28.79
C LEU A 300 10.77 24.16 29.02
N PRO A 301 10.24 24.06 30.25
CA PRO A 301 8.85 23.65 30.48
C PRO A 301 7.82 24.57 29.82
N PHE A 302 8.10 25.88 29.75
CA PHE A 302 7.21 26.82 29.06
C PHE A 302 7.26 26.65 27.54
N TYR A 303 8.42 26.33 26.95
CA TYR A 303 8.50 25.95 25.53
C TYR A 303 7.66 24.71 25.23
N MET A 304 7.78 23.67 26.04
CA MET A 304 7.02 22.43 25.84
C MET A 304 5.51 22.63 26.02
N ALA A 305 5.09 23.38 27.05
CA ALA A 305 3.68 23.67 27.28
C ALA A 305 3.10 24.55 26.16
N SER A 306 3.88 25.50 25.64
CA SER A 306 3.49 26.32 24.49
C SER A 306 3.26 25.49 23.22
N ASP A 307 4.07 24.46 22.99
CA ASP A 307 3.91 23.59 21.81
C ASP A 307 2.66 22.74 21.88
N GLN A 308 2.23 22.43 23.10
CA GLN A 308 1.08 21.57 23.38
C GLN A 308 -0.23 22.36 23.53
N GLY A 309 -0.19 23.70 23.56
CA GLY A 309 -1.37 24.51 23.82
C GLY A 309 -1.78 24.55 25.30
N THR A 310 -0.90 24.14 26.23
CA THR A 310 -1.18 24.02 27.67
C THR A 310 -0.45 25.06 28.53
N LEU A 311 0.17 26.06 27.90
CA LEU A 311 0.93 27.10 28.58
C LEU A 311 0.02 27.95 29.49
N ASN A 312 0.45 28.13 30.74
CA ASN A 312 -0.11 29.15 31.62
C ASN A 312 0.62 30.49 31.40
N ALA A 313 -0.02 31.42 30.70
CA ALA A 313 0.57 32.71 30.34
C ALA A 313 0.91 33.59 31.56
N GLU A 314 0.10 33.53 32.63
CA GLU A 314 0.35 34.31 33.86
C GLU A 314 1.63 33.84 34.57
N LYS A 315 1.83 32.52 34.67
CA LYS A 315 3.06 31.95 35.25
C LYS A 315 4.30 32.29 34.43
N LEU A 316 4.20 32.24 33.09
CA LEU A 316 5.31 32.62 32.21
C LEU A 316 5.67 34.10 32.36
N MET A 317 4.68 34.99 32.41
CA MET A 317 4.91 36.42 32.58
C MET A 317 5.54 36.74 33.94
N ALA A 318 5.04 36.12 35.02
CA ALA A 318 5.61 36.28 36.36
C ALA A 318 7.07 35.80 36.43
N TRP A 319 7.37 34.64 35.84
CA TRP A 319 8.74 34.10 35.78
C TRP A 319 9.68 34.98 34.95
N GLY A 320 9.26 35.45 33.79
CA GLY A 320 10.09 36.26 32.89
C GLY A 320 10.32 37.70 33.37
N GLN A 321 9.43 38.23 34.21
CA GLN A 321 9.56 39.57 34.82
C GLN A 321 10.31 39.57 36.16
N ALA A 322 10.61 38.40 36.74
CA ALA A 322 11.39 38.32 37.97
C ALA A 322 12.78 38.97 37.77
N PRO A 323 13.30 39.78 38.72
CA PRO A 323 14.57 40.52 38.55
C PRO A 323 15.77 39.66 38.12
N GLU A 324 15.82 38.42 38.60
CA GLU A 324 16.85 37.42 38.28
C GLU A 324 16.80 36.88 36.85
N ASN A 325 15.64 37.00 36.18
CA ASN A 325 15.38 36.46 34.84
C ASN A 325 15.20 37.57 33.79
N ALA A 326 14.70 38.73 34.20
CA ALA A 326 14.35 39.85 33.31
C ALA A 326 15.53 40.37 32.47
N ARG A 327 16.77 40.20 32.95
CA ARG A 327 17.98 40.57 32.17
C ARG A 327 18.30 39.61 31.02
N PHE A 328 17.72 38.41 31.05
CA PHE A 328 18.00 37.31 30.12
C PHE A 328 16.81 36.96 29.22
N VAL A 329 15.60 37.25 29.67
CA VAL A 329 14.36 36.96 28.95
C VAL A 329 13.80 38.24 28.35
N SER A 330 13.66 38.25 27.02
CA SER A 330 13.03 39.38 26.32
C SER A 330 11.50 39.30 26.36
N SER A 331 10.83 40.45 26.30
CA SER A 331 9.37 40.50 26.12
C SER A 331 8.93 39.78 24.83
N SER A 332 9.73 39.84 23.77
CA SER A 332 9.49 39.09 22.53
C SER A 332 9.51 37.58 22.72
N THR A 333 10.39 37.06 23.59
CA THR A 333 10.43 35.63 23.92
C THR A 333 9.10 35.21 24.57
N ILE A 334 8.64 35.97 25.56
CA ILE A 334 7.37 35.70 26.25
C ILE A 334 6.19 35.75 25.27
N HIS A 335 6.13 36.77 24.41
CA HIS A 335 5.05 36.92 23.42
C HIS A 335 5.08 35.79 22.37
N SER A 336 6.27 35.35 21.95
CA SER A 336 6.41 34.26 20.98
C SER A 336 5.84 32.95 21.51
N LEU A 337 6.04 32.65 22.80
CA LEU A 337 5.49 31.47 23.47
C LEU A 337 3.97 31.56 23.61
N ILE A 338 3.43 32.72 24.00
CA ILE A 338 1.97 32.90 24.08
C ILE A 338 1.32 32.71 22.70
N ASN A 339 1.89 33.31 21.66
CA ASN A 339 1.36 33.18 20.29
C ASN A 339 1.44 31.74 19.78
N ARG A 340 2.54 31.04 20.07
CA ARG A 340 2.71 29.64 19.69
C ARG A 340 1.70 28.73 20.42
N ASN A 341 1.43 29.00 21.70
CA ASN A 341 0.37 28.34 22.45
C ASN A 341 -1.02 28.53 21.83
N ASN A 342 -1.36 29.77 21.46
CA ASN A 342 -2.64 30.07 20.82
C ASN A 342 -2.77 29.40 19.45
N ALA A 343 -1.68 29.32 18.68
CA ALA A 343 -1.66 28.60 17.41
C ALA A 343 -1.87 27.09 17.59
N ALA A 344 -1.25 26.47 18.61
CA ALA A 344 -1.45 25.06 18.93
C ALA A 344 -2.91 24.76 19.34
N LEU A 345 -3.52 25.61 20.17
CA LEU A 345 -4.94 25.51 20.54
C LEU A 345 -5.86 25.63 19.31
N ALA A 346 -5.59 26.57 18.41
CA ALA A 346 -6.37 26.73 17.17
C ALA A 346 -6.27 25.48 16.27
N GLN A 347 -5.09 24.87 16.16
CA GLN A 347 -4.90 23.62 15.40
C GLN A 347 -5.68 22.45 16.01
N GLN A 348 -5.67 22.31 17.34
CA GLN A 348 -6.45 21.27 18.04
C GLN A 348 -7.95 21.44 17.80
N GLU A 349 -8.47 22.67 17.84
CA GLU A 349 -9.89 22.93 17.57
C GLU A 349 -10.27 22.60 16.13
N VAL A 350 -9.44 22.95 15.15
CA VAL A 350 -9.66 22.57 13.74
C VAL A 350 -9.64 21.05 13.57
N ALA A 351 -8.70 20.34 14.22
CA ALA A 351 -8.64 18.88 14.17
C ALA A 351 -9.89 18.23 14.80
N ARG A 352 -10.37 18.76 15.93
CA ARG A 352 -11.60 18.32 16.60
C ARG A 352 -12.82 18.52 15.73
N GLN A 353 -12.96 19.70 15.09
CA GLN A 353 -14.05 19.99 14.18
C GLN A 353 -14.04 19.06 12.96
N LYS A 354 -12.87 18.81 12.37
CA LYS A 354 -12.73 17.83 11.27
C LYS A 354 -13.15 16.42 11.72
N ALA A 355 -12.72 15.98 12.89
CA ALA A 355 -13.10 14.66 13.41
C ALA A 355 -14.62 14.54 13.66
N LEU A 356 -15.26 15.60 14.18
CA LEU A 356 -16.71 15.66 14.34
C LEU A 356 -17.45 15.58 13.00
N ILE A 357 -17.01 16.34 11.98
CA ILE A 357 -17.59 16.30 10.63
C ILE A 357 -17.44 14.90 10.03
N LEU A 358 -16.27 14.28 10.20
CA LEU A 358 -16.00 12.95 9.66
C LEU A 358 -16.87 11.87 10.33
N GLY A 359 -17.07 11.97 11.64
CA GLY A 359 -18.00 11.10 12.39
C GLY A 359 -19.47 11.31 11.96
N GLN A 360 -19.90 12.56 11.79
CA GLN A 360 -21.24 12.89 11.27
C GLN A 360 -21.44 12.41 9.83
N SER A 361 -20.42 12.56 8.98
CA SER A 361 -20.41 12.07 7.60
C SER A 361 -20.66 10.56 7.57
N GLN A 362 -19.88 9.78 8.31
CA GLN A 362 -20.04 8.32 8.39
C GLN A 362 -21.42 7.92 8.91
N ALA A 363 -21.91 8.56 9.98
CA ALA A 363 -23.23 8.28 10.53
C ALA A 363 -24.35 8.60 9.53
N SER A 364 -24.24 9.72 8.81
CA SER A 364 -25.24 10.13 7.81
C SER A 364 -25.27 9.22 6.59
N ILE A 365 -24.11 8.71 6.13
CA ILE A 365 -24.03 7.70 5.07
C ILE A 365 -24.69 6.40 5.53
N ALA A 366 -24.37 5.91 6.73
CA ALA A 366 -24.95 4.68 7.27
C ALA A 366 -26.47 4.78 7.49
N GLU A 367 -26.98 5.97 7.83
CA GLU A 367 -28.42 6.23 7.90
C GLU A 367 -29.06 6.24 6.51
N ALA A 368 -28.46 6.93 5.53
CA ALA A 368 -28.94 6.94 4.15
C ALA A 368 -28.98 5.53 3.53
N GLN A 369 -27.96 4.70 3.80
CA GLN A 369 -27.92 3.29 3.41
C GLN A 369 -29.06 2.49 4.04
N ARG A 370 -29.27 2.61 5.35
CA ARG A 370 -30.37 1.92 6.06
C ARG A 370 -31.74 2.33 5.54
N GLN A 371 -31.96 3.62 5.28
CA GLN A 371 -33.22 4.10 4.69
C GLN A 371 -33.44 3.55 3.29
N THR A 372 -32.38 3.50 2.47
CA THR A 372 -32.44 2.93 1.12
C THR A 372 -32.76 1.44 1.16
N GLU A 373 -32.07 0.66 2.00
CA GLU A 373 -32.30 -0.78 2.16
C GLU A 373 -33.69 -1.10 2.69
N ALA A 374 -34.18 -0.34 3.68
CA ALA A 374 -35.55 -0.48 4.19
C ALA A 374 -36.57 -0.24 3.08
N ALA A 375 -36.42 0.87 2.33
CA ALA A 375 -37.32 1.19 1.22
C ALA A 375 -37.33 0.09 0.13
N ILE A 376 -36.18 -0.50 -0.17
CA ILE A 376 -36.06 -1.60 -1.14
C ILE A 376 -36.77 -2.86 -0.65
N SER A 377 -36.56 -3.22 0.63
CA SER A 377 -37.17 -4.41 1.24
C SER A 377 -38.70 -4.33 1.28
N GLU A 378 -39.25 -3.12 1.37
CA GLU A 378 -40.69 -2.85 1.35
C GLU A 378 -41.25 -2.66 -0.07
N GLY A 379 -40.42 -2.67 -1.12
CA GLY A 379 -40.86 -2.38 -2.49
C GLY A 379 -41.21 -0.91 -2.74
N GLN A 380 -40.69 0.00 -1.92
CA GLN A 380 -41.03 1.43 -1.90
C GLN A 380 -39.85 2.30 -2.32
N PHE A 381 -39.02 1.83 -3.26
CA PHE A 381 -37.84 2.57 -3.75
C PHE A 381 -38.14 4.02 -4.18
N TRP A 382 -39.34 4.28 -4.71
CA TRP A 382 -39.80 5.62 -5.08
C TRP A 382 -39.77 6.64 -3.91
N ARG A 383 -39.84 6.18 -2.65
CA ARG A 383 -39.77 7.04 -1.46
C ARG A 383 -38.39 7.63 -1.23
N VAL A 384 -37.35 6.97 -1.71
CA VAL A 384 -35.95 7.40 -1.53
C VAL A 384 -35.30 7.84 -2.85
N ASN A 385 -36.02 7.80 -3.96
CA ASN A 385 -35.49 8.18 -5.28
C ASN A 385 -36.03 9.54 -5.76
N GLY A 386 -35.41 10.10 -6.81
CA GLY A 386 -35.83 11.37 -7.42
C GLY A 386 -35.53 12.56 -6.51
N GLN A 387 -36.57 13.29 -6.11
CA GLN A 387 -36.46 14.45 -5.22
C GLN A 387 -36.34 14.09 -3.74
N ASN A 388 -36.63 12.83 -3.38
CA ASN A 388 -36.65 12.36 -1.99
C ASN A 388 -35.38 11.60 -1.59
N LYS A 389 -34.25 11.87 -2.27
CA LYS A 389 -32.98 11.21 -1.95
C LYS A 389 -32.57 11.55 -0.51
N PRO A 390 -32.22 10.53 0.31
CA PRO A 390 -31.56 10.76 1.58
C PRO A 390 -30.34 11.65 1.36
N LYS A 391 -30.12 12.55 2.31
CA LYS A 391 -28.98 13.46 2.29
C LYS A 391 -27.92 12.99 3.26
N PHE A 392 -26.66 13.15 2.87
CA PHE A 392 -25.52 12.87 3.74
C PHE A 392 -24.60 14.09 3.81
N ILE A 393 -23.83 14.17 4.89
CA ILE A 393 -22.81 15.19 5.09
C ILE A 393 -21.51 14.64 4.52
N ASN A 394 -20.84 15.35 3.62
CA ASN A 394 -19.54 14.94 3.09
C ASN A 394 -18.39 15.26 4.05
N GLU A 395 -17.16 14.86 3.70
CA GLU A 395 -15.94 15.12 4.50
C GLU A 395 -15.60 16.62 4.68
N HIS A 396 -16.29 17.50 3.94
CA HIS A 396 -16.13 18.95 4.02
C HIS A 396 -17.26 19.64 4.80
N GLY A 397 -18.28 18.90 5.26
CA GLY A 397 -19.44 19.44 5.96
C GLY A 397 -20.60 19.86 5.06
N ASP A 398 -20.49 19.68 3.74
CA ASP A 398 -21.57 19.97 2.80
C ASP A 398 -22.61 18.86 2.78
N VAL A 399 -23.89 19.25 2.69
CA VAL A 399 -24.99 18.31 2.53
C VAL A 399 -25.15 17.96 1.04
N LYS A 400 -25.03 16.67 0.70
CA LYS A 400 -25.18 16.15 -0.67
C LYS A 400 -26.23 15.05 -0.74
N ASP A 401 -26.79 14.85 -1.93
CA ASP A 401 -27.70 13.75 -2.20
C ASP A 401 -26.92 12.43 -2.24
N PHE A 402 -27.45 11.41 -1.57
CA PHE A 402 -26.90 10.06 -1.58
C PHE A 402 -27.11 9.40 -2.95
N ASP A 403 -26.16 8.54 -3.37
CA ASP A 403 -26.32 7.71 -4.56
C ASP A 403 -27.23 6.50 -4.28
N VAL A 404 -28.51 6.81 -4.19
CA VAL A 404 -29.56 5.84 -3.88
C VAL A 404 -29.64 4.74 -4.94
N LYS A 405 -29.46 5.07 -6.22
CA LYS A 405 -29.60 4.10 -7.31
C LYS A 405 -28.45 3.10 -7.28
N GLY A 406 -27.20 3.58 -7.19
CA GLY A 406 -26.03 2.70 -7.13
C GLY A 406 -26.05 1.77 -5.92
N HIS A 407 -26.42 2.29 -4.74
CA HIS A 407 -26.55 1.45 -3.53
C HIS A 407 -27.69 0.44 -3.65
N ALA A 408 -28.82 0.84 -4.22
CA ALA A 408 -29.98 -0.03 -4.36
C ALA A 408 -29.75 -1.21 -5.29
N GLU A 409 -29.04 -1.01 -6.40
CA GLU A 409 -28.66 -2.08 -7.32
C GLU A 409 -27.80 -3.14 -6.60
N GLN A 410 -26.80 -2.70 -5.81
CA GLN A 410 -25.94 -3.60 -5.04
C GLN A 410 -26.71 -4.34 -3.93
N ALA A 411 -27.60 -3.64 -3.23
CA ALA A 411 -28.43 -4.23 -2.18
C ALA A 411 -29.39 -5.29 -2.73
N LEU A 412 -30.08 -5.00 -3.84
CA LEU A 412 -30.96 -5.94 -4.52
C LEU A 412 -30.21 -7.15 -5.07
N GLU A 413 -29.05 -6.95 -5.69
CA GLU A 413 -28.22 -8.05 -6.18
C GLU A 413 -27.84 -8.99 -5.03
N LYS A 414 -27.34 -8.43 -3.92
CA LYS A 414 -26.97 -9.23 -2.74
C LYS A 414 -28.17 -9.94 -2.11
N ALA A 415 -29.32 -9.29 -2.01
CA ALA A 415 -30.52 -9.86 -1.40
C ALA A 415 -31.20 -10.94 -2.27
N THR A 416 -31.05 -10.86 -3.59
CA THR A 416 -31.76 -11.74 -4.54
C THR A 416 -30.91 -12.87 -5.11
N LYS A 417 -29.57 -12.80 -4.99
CA LYS A 417 -28.63 -13.76 -5.60
C LYS A 417 -28.97 -15.23 -5.39
N ASP A 418 -29.40 -15.61 -4.19
CA ASP A 418 -29.67 -17.00 -3.82
C ASP A 418 -31.15 -17.40 -3.97
N LEU A 419 -32.00 -16.48 -4.46
CA LEU A 419 -33.41 -16.76 -4.69
C LEU A 419 -33.64 -17.41 -6.06
N PRO A 420 -34.73 -18.19 -6.23
CA PRO A 420 -35.21 -18.60 -7.54
C PRO A 420 -35.44 -17.41 -8.49
N MET A 421 -35.19 -17.59 -9.79
CA MET A 421 -35.21 -16.51 -10.79
C MET A 421 -36.51 -15.71 -10.81
N ASP A 422 -37.66 -16.36 -10.64
CA ASP A 422 -38.98 -15.72 -10.55
C ASP A 422 -39.10 -14.76 -9.35
N GLN A 423 -38.54 -15.14 -8.21
CA GLN A 423 -38.48 -14.28 -7.03
C GLN A 423 -37.48 -13.13 -7.20
N GLN A 424 -36.34 -13.40 -7.87
CA GLN A 424 -35.41 -12.33 -8.23
C GLN A 424 -36.13 -11.28 -9.08
N VAL A 425 -36.74 -11.70 -10.19
CA VAL A 425 -37.45 -10.81 -11.12
C VAL A 425 -38.52 -10.00 -10.41
N SER A 426 -39.32 -10.64 -9.54
CA SER A 426 -40.36 -9.98 -8.77
C SER A 426 -39.79 -8.88 -7.85
N SER A 427 -38.64 -9.13 -7.22
CA SER A 427 -38.00 -8.19 -6.29
C SER A 427 -37.43 -6.95 -6.99
N TRP A 428 -36.80 -7.15 -8.15
CA TRP A 428 -36.31 -6.05 -8.99
C TRP A 428 -37.47 -5.25 -9.60
N ALA A 429 -38.50 -5.94 -10.11
CA ALA A 429 -39.68 -5.33 -10.70
C ALA A 429 -40.49 -4.50 -9.70
N LEU A 430 -40.67 -5.00 -8.47
CA LEU A 430 -41.39 -4.31 -7.40
C LEU A 430 -40.75 -2.94 -7.08
N ASN A 431 -39.43 -2.85 -7.16
CA ASN A 431 -38.68 -1.63 -6.90
C ASN A 431 -38.52 -0.73 -8.14
N GLY A 432 -38.96 -1.17 -9.33
CA GLY A 432 -38.83 -0.43 -10.59
C GLY A 432 -37.39 -0.20 -11.03
N ILE A 433 -36.43 -0.95 -10.48
CA ILE A 433 -35.01 -0.86 -10.80
C ILE A 433 -34.66 -1.96 -11.79
N THR A 434 -33.97 -1.60 -12.87
CA THR A 434 -33.52 -2.56 -13.88
C THR A 434 -32.23 -3.23 -13.42
N ASN A 435 -32.20 -4.56 -13.42
CA ASN A 435 -30.97 -5.30 -13.17
C ASN A 435 -29.94 -5.03 -14.30
N PRO A 436 -28.75 -4.49 -13.98
CA PRO A 436 -27.77 -4.08 -14.98
C PRO A 436 -27.14 -5.27 -15.74
N ASP A 437 -26.94 -6.43 -15.09
CA ASP A 437 -26.44 -7.63 -15.76
C ASP A 437 -27.45 -8.15 -16.79
N TRP A 438 -28.72 -8.23 -16.41
CA TRP A 438 -29.78 -8.67 -17.32
C TRP A 438 -29.93 -7.73 -18.51
N GLN A 439 -29.90 -6.42 -18.28
CA GLN A 439 -29.93 -5.44 -19.35
C GLN A 439 -28.72 -5.57 -20.29
N HIS A 440 -27.52 -5.76 -19.73
CA HIS A 440 -26.30 -5.97 -20.53
C HIS A 440 -26.41 -7.25 -21.37
N ARG A 441 -26.81 -8.37 -20.78
CA ARG A 441 -26.98 -9.66 -21.47
C ARG A 441 -28.02 -9.59 -22.59
N MET A 442 -29.14 -8.91 -22.35
CA MET A 442 -30.18 -8.69 -23.34
C MET A 442 -29.67 -7.89 -24.54
N LYS A 443 -28.96 -6.78 -24.29
CA LYS A 443 -28.36 -5.96 -25.36
C LYS A 443 -27.29 -6.72 -26.13
N ALA A 444 -26.40 -7.43 -25.44
CA ALA A 444 -25.34 -8.24 -26.06
C ALA A 444 -25.94 -9.34 -26.97
N GLY A 445 -26.95 -10.06 -26.46
CA GLY A 445 -27.65 -11.06 -27.27
C GLY A 445 -28.40 -10.46 -28.45
N PHE A 446 -29.01 -9.29 -28.29
CA PHE A 446 -29.68 -8.58 -29.38
C PHE A 446 -28.72 -8.21 -30.53
N PHE A 447 -27.50 -7.76 -30.22
CA PHE A 447 -26.48 -7.54 -31.25
C PHE A 447 -26.16 -8.83 -32.02
N ASN A 448 -26.08 -9.99 -31.37
CA ASN A 448 -25.92 -11.26 -32.08
C ASN A 448 -27.13 -11.56 -32.98
N LEU A 449 -28.37 -11.32 -32.52
CA LEU A 449 -29.58 -11.53 -33.33
C LEU A 449 -29.57 -10.77 -34.65
N SER A 450 -28.99 -9.56 -34.66
CA SER A 450 -28.89 -8.75 -35.87
C SER A 450 -28.09 -9.41 -37.01
N THR A 451 -27.22 -10.36 -36.68
CA THR A 451 -26.35 -11.08 -37.63
C THR A 451 -26.99 -12.34 -38.22
N ILE A 452 -28.20 -12.69 -37.77
CA ILE A 452 -28.90 -13.92 -38.13
C ILE A 452 -30.06 -13.56 -39.05
N GLY A 453 -30.19 -14.23 -40.17
CA GLY A 453 -31.28 -14.04 -41.11
C GLY A 453 -31.89 -15.37 -41.52
N VAL A 454 -32.70 -15.30 -42.56
CA VAL A 454 -33.30 -16.44 -43.24
C VAL A 454 -33.18 -16.22 -44.73
N ASP A 455 -32.86 -17.28 -45.47
CA ASP A 455 -32.85 -17.22 -46.94
C ASP A 455 -34.28 -17.31 -47.51
N ALA A 456 -34.41 -17.18 -48.83
CA ALA A 456 -35.69 -17.28 -49.55
C ALA A 456 -36.39 -18.65 -49.41
N LYS A 457 -35.72 -19.66 -48.84
CA LYS A 457 -36.29 -20.98 -48.54
C LYS A 457 -36.58 -21.17 -47.06
N GLY A 458 -36.44 -20.11 -46.26
CA GLY A 458 -36.67 -20.12 -44.81
C GLY A 458 -35.57 -20.81 -44.01
N LYS A 459 -34.41 -21.08 -44.60
CA LYS A 459 -33.27 -21.66 -43.88
C LYS A 459 -32.51 -20.57 -43.12
N PRO A 460 -32.10 -20.79 -41.86
CA PRO A 460 -31.31 -19.82 -41.11
C PRO A 460 -29.99 -19.51 -41.83
N VAL A 461 -29.63 -18.24 -41.89
CA VAL A 461 -28.34 -17.73 -42.38
C VAL A 461 -27.64 -17.04 -41.22
N GLY A 462 -26.37 -17.35 -40.98
CA GLY A 462 -25.66 -16.96 -39.76
C GLY A 462 -25.87 -17.95 -38.61
N GLU A 463 -25.18 -17.75 -37.49
CA GLU A 463 -25.21 -18.65 -36.34
C GLU A 463 -25.65 -17.92 -35.07
N LEU A 464 -26.69 -18.45 -34.42
CA LEU A 464 -27.09 -18.04 -33.09
C LEU A 464 -26.09 -18.58 -32.07
N ASN A 465 -25.23 -17.69 -31.57
CA ASN A 465 -24.20 -18.06 -30.61
C ASN A 465 -24.80 -18.34 -29.22
N ALA A 466 -23.95 -18.76 -28.28
CA ALA A 466 -24.40 -19.06 -26.91
C ALA A 466 -25.00 -17.84 -26.18
N GLU A 467 -24.50 -16.63 -26.44
CA GLU A 467 -24.98 -15.39 -25.83
C GLU A 467 -26.38 -15.01 -26.33
N GLY A 468 -26.63 -15.15 -27.63
CA GLY A 468 -27.95 -14.93 -28.24
C GLY A 468 -28.99 -15.90 -27.69
N LYS A 469 -28.64 -17.19 -27.54
CA LYS A 469 -29.50 -18.20 -26.89
C LYS A 469 -29.80 -17.81 -25.43
N ALA A 470 -28.76 -17.48 -24.67
CA ALA A 470 -28.90 -17.11 -23.27
C ALA A 470 -29.74 -15.83 -23.06
N ALA A 471 -29.72 -14.89 -24.00
CA ALA A 471 -30.55 -13.69 -23.96
C ALA A 471 -32.02 -14.01 -24.28
N ILE A 472 -32.29 -14.89 -25.26
CA ILE A 472 -33.66 -15.36 -25.53
C ILE A 472 -34.23 -16.09 -24.32
N ASP A 473 -33.45 -16.99 -23.71
CA ASP A 473 -33.87 -17.73 -22.52
C ASP A 473 -34.12 -16.80 -21.34
N LEU A 474 -33.23 -15.82 -21.12
CA LEU A 474 -33.41 -14.78 -20.09
C LEU A 474 -34.69 -13.99 -20.35
N PHE A 475 -34.91 -13.50 -21.58
CA PHE A 475 -36.13 -12.79 -21.94
C PHE A 475 -37.38 -13.59 -21.64
N GLN A 476 -37.41 -14.87 -22.02
CA GLN A 476 -38.56 -15.73 -21.76
C GLN A 476 -38.83 -15.90 -20.27
N GLN A 477 -37.79 -16.04 -19.45
CA GLN A 477 -37.92 -16.09 -18.00
C GLN A 477 -38.49 -14.77 -17.46
N LEU A 478 -37.90 -13.63 -17.81
CA LEU A 478 -38.39 -12.31 -17.39
C LEU A 478 -39.84 -12.09 -17.81
N ASN A 479 -40.15 -12.31 -19.09
CA ASN A 479 -41.47 -12.06 -19.67
C ASN A 479 -42.53 -13.02 -19.15
N SER A 480 -42.14 -14.22 -18.69
CA SER A 480 -43.07 -15.17 -18.06
C SER A 480 -43.50 -14.75 -16.65
N VAL A 481 -42.67 -13.96 -15.95
CA VAL A 481 -42.92 -13.50 -14.58
C VAL A 481 -43.56 -12.12 -14.58
N ASN A 482 -42.96 -11.18 -15.31
CA ASN A 482 -43.45 -9.81 -15.43
C ASN A 482 -43.13 -9.22 -16.82
N PRO A 483 -44.10 -9.21 -17.75
CA PRO A 483 -43.91 -8.68 -19.11
C PRO A 483 -43.48 -7.22 -19.17
N GLU A 484 -44.03 -6.36 -18.30
CA GLU A 484 -43.69 -4.93 -18.26
C GLU A 484 -42.25 -4.72 -17.79
N TYR A 485 -41.80 -5.51 -16.82
CA TYR A 485 -40.41 -5.47 -16.37
C TYR A 485 -39.46 -6.02 -17.44
N ALA A 486 -39.82 -7.12 -18.11
CA ALA A 486 -39.04 -7.64 -19.24
C ALA A 486 -38.87 -6.58 -20.34
N LYS A 487 -39.94 -5.81 -20.60
CA LYS A 487 -39.93 -4.67 -21.52
C LYS A 487 -39.02 -3.54 -21.05
N GLN A 488 -39.05 -3.21 -19.76
CA GLN A 488 -38.14 -2.22 -19.16
C GLN A 488 -36.67 -2.64 -19.25
N VAL A 489 -36.37 -3.93 -19.02
CA VAL A 489 -35.00 -4.48 -19.12
C VAL A 489 -34.51 -4.49 -20.56
N ALA A 490 -35.33 -4.97 -21.50
CA ALA A 490 -34.96 -5.15 -22.89
C ALA A 490 -34.88 -3.82 -23.66
N GLY A 491 -35.87 -2.93 -23.46
CA GLY A 491 -36.19 -1.84 -24.38
C GLY A 491 -37.38 -2.20 -25.28
N GLU A 492 -38.09 -1.19 -25.81
CA GLU A 492 -39.33 -1.37 -26.59
C GLU A 492 -39.11 -2.20 -27.86
N GLU A 493 -38.05 -1.89 -28.61
CA GLU A 493 -37.75 -2.52 -29.89
C GLU A 493 -37.26 -3.96 -29.71
N GLU A 494 -36.33 -4.14 -28.76
CA GLU A 494 -35.77 -5.43 -28.38
C GLU A 494 -36.86 -6.34 -27.81
N TYR A 495 -37.74 -5.82 -26.94
CA TYR A 495 -38.88 -6.57 -26.42
C TYR A 495 -39.75 -7.14 -27.53
N LYS A 496 -40.05 -6.32 -28.55
CA LYS A 496 -40.82 -6.79 -29.71
C LYS A 496 -40.09 -7.91 -30.44
N ARG A 497 -38.78 -7.77 -30.68
CA ARG A 497 -37.96 -8.79 -31.36
C ARG A 497 -37.94 -10.12 -30.59
N PHE A 498 -37.59 -10.08 -29.30
CA PHE A 498 -37.57 -11.29 -28.48
C PHE A 498 -38.97 -11.89 -28.30
N GLY A 499 -40.00 -11.04 -28.24
CA GLY A 499 -41.41 -11.45 -28.23
C GLY A 499 -41.85 -12.15 -29.50
N ASP A 500 -41.33 -11.76 -30.67
CA ASP A 500 -41.58 -12.44 -31.95
C ASP A 500 -40.84 -13.78 -32.02
N ILE A 501 -39.61 -13.86 -31.49
CA ILE A 501 -38.88 -15.13 -31.35
C ILE A 501 -39.65 -16.11 -30.46
N ALA A 502 -40.08 -15.66 -29.28
CA ALA A 502 -40.85 -16.48 -28.35
C ALA A 502 -42.17 -16.97 -28.96
N PHE A 503 -42.84 -16.12 -29.75
CA PHE A 503 -44.03 -16.51 -30.50
C PHE A 503 -43.73 -17.58 -31.56
N LEU A 504 -42.66 -17.44 -32.34
CA LEU A 504 -42.28 -18.43 -33.36
C LEU A 504 -41.84 -19.77 -32.74
N GLN A 505 -41.16 -19.74 -31.59
CA GLN A 505 -40.85 -20.96 -30.84
C GLN A 505 -42.10 -21.64 -30.29
N TYR A 506 -43.08 -20.87 -29.81
CA TYR A 506 -44.39 -21.39 -29.42
C TYR A 506 -45.09 -22.12 -30.58
N MET A 507 -44.91 -21.61 -31.80
CA MET A 507 -45.42 -22.23 -33.03
C MET A 507 -44.67 -23.51 -33.44
N GLY A 508 -43.58 -23.86 -32.76
CA GLY A 508 -42.79 -25.07 -33.04
C GLY A 508 -41.58 -24.84 -33.94
N LYS A 509 -41.18 -23.58 -34.19
CA LYS A 509 -39.91 -23.29 -34.88
C LYS A 509 -38.73 -23.48 -33.93
N ASP A 510 -37.61 -23.98 -34.46
CA ASP A 510 -36.37 -23.99 -33.71
C ASP A 510 -35.87 -22.55 -33.46
N ILE A 511 -35.06 -22.38 -32.42
CA ILE A 511 -34.63 -21.06 -31.95
C ILE A 511 -33.87 -20.25 -33.02
N SER A 512 -33.11 -20.92 -33.89
CA SER A 512 -32.31 -20.24 -34.92
C SER A 512 -33.19 -19.75 -36.07
N THR A 513 -34.14 -20.58 -36.52
CA THR A 513 -35.14 -20.17 -37.52
C THR A 513 -36.04 -19.06 -36.99
N ALA A 514 -36.50 -19.17 -35.74
CA ALA A 514 -37.29 -18.13 -35.07
C ALA A 514 -36.53 -16.79 -35.00
N ALA A 515 -35.27 -16.83 -34.57
CA ALA A 515 -34.39 -15.66 -34.53
C ALA A 515 -34.20 -15.01 -35.91
N GLY A 516 -33.96 -15.81 -36.95
CA GLY A 516 -33.75 -15.31 -38.30
C GLY A 516 -35.00 -14.66 -38.91
N ILE A 517 -36.18 -15.26 -38.74
CA ILE A 517 -37.46 -14.67 -39.19
C ILE A 517 -37.73 -13.36 -38.44
N ALA A 518 -37.61 -13.37 -37.10
CA ALA A 518 -37.86 -12.18 -36.29
C ALA A 518 -36.88 -11.05 -36.62
N ASN A 519 -35.60 -11.38 -36.83
CA ASN A 519 -34.61 -10.38 -37.24
C ASN A 519 -34.94 -9.81 -38.62
N GLY A 520 -35.16 -10.67 -39.63
CA GLY A 520 -35.54 -10.24 -40.98
C GLY A 520 -36.78 -9.33 -40.98
N ALA A 521 -37.79 -9.67 -40.15
CA ALA A 521 -39.03 -8.92 -40.05
C ALA A 521 -38.84 -7.49 -39.52
N GLY A 522 -37.82 -7.23 -38.71
CA GLY A 522 -37.59 -5.89 -38.18
C GLY A 522 -36.24 -5.28 -38.48
N SER A 523 -35.38 -5.90 -39.28
CA SER A 523 -34.21 -5.27 -39.90
C SER A 523 -34.58 -4.49 -41.17
N GLY A 524 -35.84 -4.60 -41.62
CA GLY A 524 -36.34 -3.84 -42.76
C GLY A 524 -35.92 -4.40 -44.12
N ALA A 525 -35.88 -5.74 -44.26
CA ALA A 525 -35.67 -6.42 -45.54
C ALA A 525 -36.62 -5.93 -46.66
N ILE A 526 -37.73 -5.30 -46.27
CA ILE A 526 -38.69 -4.59 -47.11
C ILE A 526 -38.83 -3.15 -46.56
N THR A 527 -39.02 -2.15 -47.43
CA THR A 527 -39.16 -0.75 -47.02
C THR A 527 -40.33 -0.54 -46.04
N SER A 528 -40.23 0.42 -45.13
CA SER A 528 -41.23 0.66 -44.08
C SER A 528 -42.64 0.97 -44.62
N ALA A 529 -42.74 1.60 -45.80
CA ALA A 529 -44.01 1.86 -46.48
C ALA A 529 -44.66 0.57 -47.02
N ASP A 530 -43.85 -0.33 -47.57
CA ASP A 530 -44.30 -1.63 -48.08
C ASP A 530 -44.69 -2.58 -46.94
N VAL A 531 -43.97 -2.55 -45.81
CA VAL A 531 -44.32 -3.27 -44.58
C VAL A 531 -45.72 -2.88 -44.09
N GLY A 532 -46.02 -1.58 -43.98
CA GLY A 532 -47.33 -1.11 -43.54
C GLY A 532 -48.47 -1.54 -44.48
N ASN A 533 -48.22 -1.52 -45.79
CA ASN A 533 -49.17 -1.99 -46.80
C ASN A 533 -49.34 -3.52 -46.76
N MET A 534 -48.26 -4.28 -46.56
CA MET A 534 -48.29 -5.74 -46.45
C MET A 534 -49.01 -6.20 -45.19
N THR A 535 -48.76 -5.58 -44.02
CA THR A 535 -49.51 -5.89 -42.79
C THR A 535 -50.99 -5.58 -42.94
N LYS A 536 -51.35 -4.45 -43.58
CA LYS A 536 -52.77 -4.13 -43.87
C LYS A 536 -53.40 -5.17 -44.80
N LYS A 537 -52.69 -5.60 -45.85
CA LYS A 537 -53.17 -6.66 -46.76
C LYS A 537 -53.32 -8.01 -46.06
N VAL A 538 -52.35 -8.42 -45.24
CA VAL A 538 -52.45 -9.64 -44.42
C VAL A 538 -53.66 -9.57 -43.48
N ASN A 539 -53.85 -8.44 -42.80
CA ASN A 539 -54.99 -8.26 -41.90
C ASN A 539 -56.33 -8.24 -42.66
N ALA A 540 -56.40 -7.57 -43.81
CA ALA A 540 -57.59 -7.57 -44.66
C ALA A 540 -57.92 -8.97 -45.16
N LEU A 541 -56.95 -9.70 -45.69
CA LEU A 541 -57.15 -11.08 -46.16
C LEU A 541 -57.49 -12.04 -45.02
N ALA A 542 -56.87 -11.88 -43.84
CA ALA A 542 -57.23 -12.65 -42.66
C ALA A 542 -58.66 -12.33 -42.21
N ASN A 543 -59.10 -11.07 -42.31
CA ASN A 543 -60.49 -10.68 -42.05
C ASN A 543 -61.44 -11.26 -43.11
N ASP A 544 -61.09 -11.22 -44.38
CA ASP A 544 -61.89 -11.82 -45.46
C ASP A 544 -62.04 -13.34 -45.25
N MET A 545 -61.01 -14.02 -44.75
CA MET A 545 -61.08 -15.43 -44.36
C MET A 545 -61.94 -15.68 -43.11
N LEU A 546 -62.02 -14.71 -42.19
CA LEU A 546 -62.86 -14.77 -40.99
C LEU A 546 -64.34 -14.50 -41.32
N ASP A 547 -64.60 -13.51 -42.16
CA ASP A 547 -65.94 -13.03 -42.51
C ASP A 547 -66.57 -13.87 -43.64
N ASN A 548 -65.76 -14.54 -44.47
CA ASN A 548 -66.21 -15.42 -45.53
C ASN A 548 -65.43 -16.75 -45.54
N PRO A 549 -65.91 -17.77 -44.79
CA PRO A 549 -65.28 -19.09 -44.75
C PRO A 549 -65.23 -19.81 -46.12
N TRP A 550 -65.89 -19.26 -47.14
CA TRP A 550 -65.92 -19.78 -48.52
C TRP A 550 -64.95 -19.05 -49.48
N TYR A 551 -64.16 -18.09 -49.00
CA TYR A 551 -63.19 -17.35 -49.82
C TYR A 551 -62.09 -18.27 -50.39
N LYS A 552 -61.71 -19.33 -49.66
CA LYS A 552 -60.87 -20.45 -50.13
C LYS A 552 -61.35 -21.78 -49.53
N PRO A 553 -62.43 -22.40 -50.05
CA PRO A 553 -63.12 -23.52 -49.38
C PRO A 553 -62.24 -24.76 -49.17
N GLU A 554 -61.40 -25.10 -50.15
CA GLU A 554 -60.49 -26.25 -50.06
C GLU A 554 -59.40 -26.05 -48.99
N PHE A 555 -58.90 -24.83 -48.87
CA PHE A 555 -57.91 -24.44 -47.88
C PHE A 555 -58.53 -24.43 -46.46
N MET A 556 -59.71 -23.82 -46.31
CA MET A 556 -60.42 -23.72 -45.03
C MET A 556 -60.89 -25.10 -44.54
N SER A 557 -61.38 -25.96 -45.45
CA SER A 557 -61.75 -27.35 -45.12
C SER A 557 -60.55 -28.18 -44.68
N ARG A 558 -59.42 -28.07 -45.41
CA ARG A 558 -58.16 -28.74 -45.03
C ARG A 558 -57.68 -28.31 -43.65
N MET A 559 -57.66 -27.00 -43.39
CA MET A 559 -57.15 -26.41 -42.15
C MET A 559 -58.09 -26.64 -40.96
N PHE A 560 -59.39 -26.37 -41.11
CA PHE A 560 -60.33 -26.26 -39.99
C PHE A 560 -61.30 -27.43 -39.84
N GLY A 561 -61.46 -28.29 -40.85
CA GLY A 561 -62.39 -29.41 -40.80
C GLY A 561 -63.84 -28.95 -40.57
N ASP A 562 -64.56 -29.62 -39.67
CA ASP A 562 -66.01 -29.46 -39.51
C ASP A 562 -66.41 -28.23 -38.66
N ASN A 563 -65.53 -27.73 -37.77
CA ASN A 563 -65.81 -26.57 -36.90
C ASN A 563 -65.15 -25.29 -37.41
N VAL A 564 -65.42 -24.93 -38.65
CA VAL A 564 -64.73 -23.83 -39.36
C VAL A 564 -64.80 -22.51 -38.58
N GLU A 565 -65.98 -22.06 -38.16
CA GLU A 565 -66.17 -20.74 -37.53
C GLU A 565 -65.37 -20.58 -36.22
N HIS A 566 -65.41 -21.57 -35.33
CA HIS A 566 -64.72 -21.52 -34.04
C HIS A 566 -63.20 -21.69 -34.17
N ASN A 567 -62.74 -22.63 -35.01
CA ASN A 567 -61.31 -22.81 -35.24
C ASN A 567 -60.71 -21.57 -35.88
N THR A 568 -61.46 -20.92 -36.78
CA THR A 568 -61.05 -19.68 -37.44
C THR A 568 -60.87 -18.54 -36.41
N ALA A 569 -61.80 -18.37 -35.47
CA ALA A 569 -61.66 -17.39 -34.40
C ALA A 569 -60.43 -17.65 -33.48
N GLN A 570 -60.16 -18.91 -33.16
CA GLN A 570 -59.05 -19.31 -32.28
C GLN A 570 -57.67 -19.04 -32.89
N VAL A 571 -57.49 -19.32 -34.19
CA VAL A 571 -56.17 -19.15 -34.83
C VAL A 571 -56.00 -17.84 -35.59
N ALA A 572 -57.03 -17.01 -35.72
CA ALA A 572 -56.98 -15.73 -36.44
C ALA A 572 -55.78 -14.86 -36.02
N GLY A 573 -55.54 -14.73 -34.72
CA GLY A 573 -54.41 -13.97 -34.18
C GLY A 573 -53.06 -14.56 -34.59
N VAL A 574 -52.96 -15.89 -34.59
CA VAL A 574 -51.77 -16.63 -35.01
C VAL A 574 -51.52 -16.44 -36.50
N ILE A 575 -52.55 -16.60 -37.34
CA ILE A 575 -52.47 -16.42 -38.79
C ILE A 575 -51.99 -15.00 -39.11
N ARG A 576 -52.62 -13.97 -38.53
CA ARG A 576 -52.24 -12.57 -38.76
C ARG A 576 -50.79 -12.30 -38.35
N ARG A 577 -50.39 -12.71 -37.14
CA ARG A 577 -49.05 -12.44 -36.61
C ARG A 577 -47.98 -13.19 -37.39
N TYR A 578 -48.15 -14.49 -37.62
CA TYR A 578 -47.15 -15.30 -38.30
C TYR A 578 -47.02 -14.92 -39.77
N SER A 579 -48.14 -14.70 -40.48
CA SER A 579 -48.10 -14.27 -41.89
C SER A 579 -47.45 -12.89 -42.03
N SER A 580 -47.70 -11.98 -41.08
CA SER A 580 -47.02 -10.69 -41.05
C SER A 580 -45.51 -10.84 -40.86
N LEU A 581 -45.06 -11.73 -39.97
CA LEU A 581 -43.63 -11.98 -39.76
C LEU A 581 -42.96 -12.59 -41.00
N LEU A 582 -43.58 -13.59 -41.63
CA LEU A 582 -43.08 -14.19 -42.87
C LEU A 582 -42.99 -13.16 -44.00
N ALA A 583 -44.05 -12.36 -44.18
CA ALA A 583 -44.10 -11.31 -45.18
C ALA A 583 -43.03 -10.24 -44.91
N MET A 584 -42.92 -9.74 -43.68
CA MET A 584 -41.96 -8.69 -43.31
C MET A 584 -40.51 -9.18 -43.35
N SER A 585 -40.26 -10.47 -43.10
CA SER A 585 -38.92 -11.05 -43.18
C SER A 585 -38.36 -11.14 -44.60
N GLY A 586 -39.16 -10.84 -45.63
CA GLY A 586 -38.73 -10.90 -47.02
C GLY A 586 -38.68 -12.32 -47.60
N GLN A 587 -39.10 -13.34 -46.83
CA GLN A 587 -39.18 -14.72 -47.32
C GLN A 587 -40.19 -14.87 -48.46
N TYR A 588 -41.27 -14.09 -48.44
CA TYR A 588 -42.34 -14.14 -49.43
C TYR A 588 -42.58 -12.77 -50.07
N ALA A 589 -42.73 -12.76 -51.39
CA ALA A 589 -42.85 -11.54 -52.18
C ALA A 589 -44.19 -10.79 -52.01
N ASN A 590 -45.22 -11.45 -51.47
CA ASN A 590 -46.54 -10.84 -51.26
C ASN A 590 -47.30 -11.48 -50.08
N ALA A 591 -48.33 -10.78 -49.60
CA ALA A 591 -49.16 -11.18 -48.46
C ALA A 591 -49.92 -12.49 -48.70
N ASP A 592 -50.38 -12.75 -49.93
CA ASP A 592 -51.13 -13.96 -50.29
C ASP A 592 -50.27 -15.23 -50.11
N LYS A 593 -49.02 -15.20 -50.57
CA LYS A 593 -48.10 -16.33 -50.43
C LYS A 593 -47.69 -16.59 -48.98
N ALA A 594 -47.51 -15.53 -48.20
CA ALA A 594 -47.25 -15.67 -46.76
C ALA A 594 -48.43 -16.33 -46.03
N LEU A 595 -49.67 -15.95 -46.36
CA LEU A 595 -50.88 -16.56 -45.79
C LEU A 595 -51.05 -18.03 -46.20
N GLU A 596 -50.80 -18.36 -47.47
CA GLU A 596 -50.82 -19.75 -47.96
C GLU A 596 -49.83 -20.62 -47.19
N GLU A 597 -48.59 -20.16 -47.02
CA GLU A 597 -47.58 -20.88 -46.25
C GLU A 597 -47.98 -21.08 -44.79
N VAL A 598 -48.52 -20.05 -44.12
CA VAL A 598 -48.97 -20.19 -42.73
C VAL A 598 -50.08 -21.24 -42.63
N GLY A 599 -50.99 -21.27 -43.60
CA GLY A 599 -52.02 -22.29 -43.69
C GLY A 599 -51.47 -23.69 -43.87
N ASP A 600 -50.55 -23.87 -44.82
CA ASP A 600 -49.90 -25.15 -45.07
C ASP A 600 -49.13 -25.62 -43.82
N TYR A 601 -48.39 -24.71 -43.15
CA TYR A 601 -47.68 -25.00 -41.91
C TYR A 601 -48.61 -25.43 -40.77
N LEU A 602 -49.72 -24.71 -40.58
CA LEU A 602 -50.72 -25.04 -39.57
C LEU A 602 -51.54 -26.28 -39.92
N SER A 603 -51.58 -26.69 -41.19
CA SER A 603 -52.22 -27.95 -41.61
C SER A 603 -51.35 -29.19 -41.38
N ASP A 604 -50.06 -29.02 -41.07
CA ASP A 604 -49.15 -30.12 -40.77
C ASP A 604 -49.58 -30.81 -39.45
N PRO A 605 -49.88 -32.13 -39.48
CA PRO A 605 -50.22 -32.91 -38.29
C PRO A 605 -49.14 -32.93 -37.21
N LYS A 606 -47.90 -32.49 -37.48
CA LYS A 606 -46.84 -32.32 -36.48
C LYS A 606 -46.97 -31.00 -35.71
N ILE A 607 -47.63 -30.01 -36.27
CA ILE A 607 -47.79 -28.68 -35.68
C ILE A 607 -49.14 -28.57 -34.99
N THR A 608 -50.20 -29.04 -35.63
CA THR A 608 -51.56 -29.02 -35.09
C THR A 608 -52.16 -30.41 -35.08
N THR A 609 -53.23 -30.58 -34.30
CA THR A 609 -54.10 -31.75 -34.38
C THR A 609 -55.55 -31.33 -34.18
N LYS A 610 -56.48 -32.16 -34.65
CA LYS A 610 -57.91 -31.95 -34.50
C LYS A 610 -58.45 -32.93 -33.48
N ILE A 611 -59.03 -32.42 -32.41
CA ILE A 611 -59.63 -33.23 -31.34
C ILE A 611 -61.05 -32.73 -31.13
N ASN A 612 -62.04 -33.61 -31.29
CA ASN A 612 -63.47 -33.25 -31.28
C ASN A 612 -63.80 -32.09 -32.23
N GLY A 613 -63.23 -32.13 -33.45
CA GLY A 613 -63.40 -31.09 -34.47
C GLY A 613 -62.72 -29.75 -34.17
N THR A 614 -62.13 -29.56 -32.98
CA THR A 614 -61.42 -28.33 -32.61
C THR A 614 -59.93 -28.45 -32.92
N LEU A 615 -59.34 -27.41 -33.49
CA LEU A 615 -57.92 -27.36 -33.84
C LEU A 615 -57.10 -26.94 -32.61
N TYR A 616 -56.09 -27.75 -32.26
CA TYR A 616 -55.15 -27.46 -31.17
C TYR A 616 -53.73 -27.46 -31.70
N MET A 617 -52.89 -26.56 -31.17
CA MET A 617 -51.45 -26.67 -31.42
C MET A 617 -50.89 -27.84 -30.61
N ARG A 618 -50.02 -28.67 -31.20
CA ARG A 618 -49.36 -29.75 -30.47
C ARG A 618 -48.53 -29.24 -29.29
N SER A 619 -47.97 -28.04 -29.41
CA SER A 619 -47.24 -27.37 -28.33
C SER A 619 -48.14 -27.01 -27.13
N GLU A 620 -49.46 -26.93 -27.32
CA GLU A 620 -50.43 -26.67 -26.26
C GLU A 620 -50.87 -27.95 -25.54
N LEU A 621 -50.87 -29.10 -26.21
CA LEU A 621 -51.40 -30.33 -25.62
C LEU A 621 -50.64 -30.75 -24.35
N PRO A 622 -51.34 -31.29 -23.33
CA PRO A 622 -50.70 -31.91 -22.18
C PRO A 622 -50.02 -33.22 -22.59
N GLN A 623 -48.88 -33.52 -21.95
CA GLN A 623 -48.17 -34.76 -22.23
C GLN A 623 -48.96 -35.97 -21.73
N ALA A 624 -49.25 -36.92 -22.63
CA ALA A 624 -49.88 -38.19 -22.28
C ALA A 624 -48.98 -39.06 -21.41
N PRO A 625 -49.57 -40.02 -20.67
CA PRO A 625 -48.81 -41.05 -19.99
C PRO A 625 -47.89 -41.84 -20.93
N THR A 626 -46.77 -42.32 -20.42
CA THR A 626 -45.61 -42.81 -21.20
C THR A 626 -46.00 -43.78 -22.33
N LYS A 627 -45.64 -43.42 -23.57
CA LYS A 627 -45.84 -44.15 -24.85
C LYS A 627 -47.28 -44.24 -25.35
N GLU A 628 -48.19 -43.45 -24.80
CA GLU A 628 -49.59 -43.41 -25.25
C GLU A 628 -49.86 -42.16 -26.12
N ASP A 629 -50.95 -42.22 -26.89
CA ASP A 629 -51.31 -41.19 -27.86
C ASP A 629 -51.88 -39.95 -27.16
N GLN A 630 -51.23 -38.79 -27.36
CA GLN A 630 -51.65 -37.50 -26.78
C GLN A 630 -53.07 -37.12 -27.19
N ASP A 631 -53.42 -37.38 -28.45
CA ASP A 631 -54.67 -36.90 -29.03
C ASP A 631 -55.84 -37.64 -28.38
N LYS A 632 -55.70 -38.96 -28.20
CA LYS A 632 -56.70 -39.83 -27.54
C LYS A 632 -56.88 -39.51 -26.06
N TRP A 633 -55.80 -39.24 -25.34
CA TRP A 633 -55.89 -38.90 -23.92
C TRP A 633 -56.57 -37.57 -23.70
N PHE A 634 -56.28 -36.58 -24.54
CA PHE A 634 -56.91 -35.28 -24.46
C PHE A 634 -58.38 -35.33 -24.90
N GLU A 635 -58.70 -36.10 -25.94
CA GLU A 635 -60.09 -36.39 -26.33
C GLU A 635 -60.86 -37.02 -25.16
N ARG A 636 -60.29 -38.05 -24.53
CA ARG A 636 -60.88 -38.70 -23.35
C ARG A 636 -61.05 -37.74 -22.18
N PHE A 637 -60.10 -36.83 -21.96
CA PHE A 637 -60.24 -35.78 -20.95
C PHE A 637 -61.45 -34.91 -21.25
N ILE A 638 -61.58 -34.38 -22.48
CA ILE A 638 -62.71 -33.53 -22.88
C ILE A 638 -64.05 -34.26 -22.66
N GLU A 639 -64.13 -35.54 -23.02
CA GLU A 639 -65.32 -36.37 -22.84
C GLU A 639 -65.72 -36.57 -21.36
N ASN A 640 -64.73 -36.83 -20.51
CA ASN A 640 -64.99 -37.28 -19.15
C ASN A 640 -64.98 -36.15 -18.10
N ALA A 641 -64.33 -35.02 -18.39
CA ALA A 641 -64.24 -33.89 -17.48
C ALA A 641 -65.16 -32.72 -17.91
N PRO A 642 -64.81 -31.84 -18.88
CA PRO A 642 -65.63 -30.69 -19.20
C PRO A 642 -67.00 -31.06 -19.78
N LYS A 643 -67.11 -32.09 -20.64
CA LYS A 643 -68.44 -32.53 -21.14
C LYS A 643 -69.33 -33.11 -20.04
N LYS A 644 -68.76 -33.66 -18.98
CA LYS A 644 -69.54 -34.08 -17.81
C LYS A 644 -70.09 -32.84 -17.08
N VAL A 645 -69.25 -31.85 -16.79
CA VAL A 645 -69.67 -30.59 -16.13
C VAL A 645 -70.71 -29.85 -16.95
N ALA A 646 -70.55 -29.81 -18.27
CA ALA A 646 -71.52 -29.21 -19.19
C ALA A 646 -72.89 -29.90 -19.13
N ARG A 647 -72.92 -31.25 -19.13
CA ARG A 647 -74.16 -32.02 -18.95
C ARG A 647 -74.82 -31.74 -17.61
N ASP A 648 -74.03 -31.72 -16.54
CA ASP A 648 -74.50 -31.41 -15.19
C ASP A 648 -75.06 -29.98 -15.10
N SER A 649 -74.62 -29.08 -16.00
CA SER A 649 -75.07 -27.69 -16.13
C SER A 649 -76.14 -27.47 -17.22
N GLY A 650 -76.68 -28.53 -17.84
CA GLY A 650 -77.76 -28.46 -18.83
C GLY A 650 -77.33 -28.10 -20.26
N PHE A 651 -76.03 -28.08 -20.58
CA PHE A 651 -75.53 -27.86 -21.93
C PHE A 651 -75.42 -29.17 -22.72
N ALA A 652 -75.57 -29.07 -24.05
CA ALA A 652 -75.34 -30.20 -24.93
C ALA A 652 -73.84 -30.58 -24.96
N PRO A 653 -73.47 -31.88 -24.99
CA PRO A 653 -72.06 -32.28 -24.92
C PRO A 653 -71.25 -31.97 -26.19
N ASP A 654 -71.90 -31.92 -27.34
CA ASP A 654 -71.31 -31.71 -28.68
C ASP A 654 -70.81 -30.27 -28.89
N ILE A 655 -71.37 -29.30 -28.15
CA ILE A 655 -70.96 -27.90 -28.21
C ILE A 655 -69.81 -27.55 -27.25
N VAL A 656 -69.28 -28.54 -26.52
CA VAL A 656 -68.23 -28.33 -25.50
C VAL A 656 -66.85 -28.41 -26.12
N ARG A 657 -66.02 -27.41 -25.84
CA ARG A 657 -64.63 -27.34 -26.27
C ARG A 657 -63.74 -26.70 -25.22
N LEU A 658 -62.44 -26.82 -25.43
CA LEU A 658 -61.41 -26.16 -24.63
C LEU A 658 -60.71 -25.12 -25.49
N GLU A 659 -60.70 -23.87 -25.07
CA GLU A 659 -59.98 -22.79 -25.75
C GLU A 659 -58.71 -22.47 -24.96
N PHE A 660 -57.54 -22.57 -25.61
CA PHE A 660 -56.28 -22.28 -24.94
C PHE A 660 -56.11 -20.76 -24.76
N ASP A 661 -55.85 -20.34 -23.53
CA ASP A 661 -55.51 -18.97 -23.19
C ASP A 661 -54.01 -18.89 -22.85
N PRO A 662 -53.19 -18.26 -23.70
CA PRO A 662 -51.75 -18.16 -23.50
C PRO A 662 -51.36 -17.30 -22.29
N ARG A 663 -52.25 -16.44 -21.77
CA ARG A 663 -51.95 -15.58 -20.60
C ARG A 663 -51.91 -16.40 -19.31
N ILE A 664 -52.84 -17.32 -19.16
CA ILE A 664 -52.92 -18.22 -18.01
C ILE A 664 -52.26 -19.59 -18.28
N LYS A 665 -51.78 -19.81 -19.52
CA LYS A 665 -51.20 -21.07 -19.99
C LYS A 665 -52.11 -22.28 -19.71
N GLY A 666 -53.42 -22.09 -19.90
CA GLY A 666 -54.45 -23.05 -19.56
C GLY A 666 -55.64 -22.97 -20.49
N TYR A 667 -56.53 -23.94 -20.36
CA TYR A 667 -57.71 -24.09 -21.19
C TYR A 667 -58.95 -23.55 -20.50
N ARG A 668 -59.69 -22.68 -21.18
CA ARG A 668 -61.02 -22.24 -20.76
C ARG A 668 -62.05 -23.19 -21.37
N ALA A 669 -62.92 -23.75 -20.53
CA ALA A 669 -63.98 -24.61 -21.01
C ALA A 669 -65.16 -23.78 -21.52
N MET A 670 -65.62 -24.05 -22.74
CA MET A 670 -66.68 -23.31 -23.42
C MET A 670 -67.79 -24.28 -23.84
N ALA A 671 -69.04 -23.85 -23.77
CA ALA A 671 -70.19 -24.54 -24.34
C ALA A 671 -70.97 -23.57 -25.23
N GLY A 672 -70.99 -23.80 -26.54
CA GLY A 672 -71.75 -22.96 -27.49
C GLY A 672 -71.37 -21.48 -27.47
N GLY A 673 -70.09 -21.16 -27.20
CA GLY A 673 -69.59 -19.78 -27.08
C GLY A 673 -69.73 -19.14 -25.70
N VAL A 674 -70.35 -19.82 -24.73
CA VAL A 674 -70.44 -19.36 -23.34
C VAL A 674 -69.39 -20.06 -22.48
N PRO A 675 -68.64 -19.34 -21.62
CA PRO A 675 -67.73 -19.96 -20.65
C PRO A 675 -68.51 -20.85 -19.67
N LEU A 676 -68.06 -22.09 -19.50
CA LEU A 676 -68.60 -22.99 -18.48
C LEU A 676 -68.15 -22.52 -17.10
N GLY A 677 -69.05 -22.57 -16.11
CA GLY A 677 -68.73 -22.27 -14.72
C GLY A 677 -68.10 -23.46 -14.01
N ALA A 678 -67.22 -23.21 -13.04
CA ALA A 678 -66.58 -24.25 -12.24
C ALA A 678 -67.54 -24.97 -11.25
N GLY A 679 -68.76 -24.48 -11.08
CA GLY A 679 -69.80 -25.05 -10.22
C GLY A 679 -69.68 -24.74 -8.73
N ASP A 680 -68.53 -24.22 -8.28
CA ASP A 680 -68.22 -23.84 -6.89
C ASP A 680 -68.30 -22.31 -6.63
N GLY A 681 -68.73 -21.54 -7.64
CA GLY A 681 -68.80 -20.08 -7.57
C GLY A 681 -67.46 -19.37 -7.83
N SER A 682 -66.37 -20.09 -8.11
CA SER A 682 -65.02 -19.52 -8.37
C SER A 682 -64.88 -18.85 -9.75
N GLY A 683 -65.91 -18.91 -10.59
CA GLY A 683 -65.95 -18.29 -11.91
C GLY A 683 -65.85 -19.30 -13.06
N MET A 684 -65.09 -18.95 -14.09
CA MET A 684 -64.93 -19.77 -15.30
C MET A 684 -64.15 -21.05 -15.01
N LEU A 685 -64.57 -22.15 -15.61
CA LEU A 685 -63.90 -23.45 -15.53
C LEU A 685 -62.62 -23.41 -16.37
N ILE A 686 -61.48 -23.47 -15.68
CA ILE A 686 -60.15 -23.41 -16.26
C ILE A 686 -59.38 -24.68 -15.92
N TYR A 687 -58.70 -25.26 -16.90
CA TYR A 687 -57.81 -26.40 -16.73
C TYR A 687 -56.40 -26.05 -17.17
N THR A 688 -55.44 -26.04 -16.26
CA THR A 688 -54.03 -25.96 -16.64
C THR A 688 -53.55 -27.28 -17.23
N LYS A 689 -52.44 -27.27 -17.98
CA LYS A 689 -51.84 -28.54 -18.47
C LYS A 689 -51.55 -29.50 -17.31
N THR A 690 -51.12 -28.97 -16.17
CA THR A 690 -50.81 -29.75 -14.97
C THR A 690 -52.06 -30.43 -14.42
N ASP A 691 -53.19 -29.74 -14.36
CA ASP A 691 -54.46 -30.33 -13.90
C ASP A 691 -54.87 -31.51 -14.78
N ILE A 692 -54.74 -31.35 -16.10
CA ILE A 692 -55.07 -32.39 -17.07
C ILE A 692 -54.11 -33.58 -16.95
N GLN A 693 -52.82 -33.33 -16.73
CA GLN A 693 -51.82 -34.39 -16.52
C GLN A 693 -52.04 -35.14 -15.20
N GLN A 694 -52.45 -34.45 -14.14
CA GLN A 694 -52.85 -35.09 -12.89
C GLN A 694 -54.08 -35.97 -13.12
N TRP A 695 -55.05 -35.48 -13.88
CA TRP A 695 -56.20 -36.28 -14.28
C TRP A 695 -55.78 -37.52 -15.10
N TYR A 696 -54.86 -37.39 -16.06
CA TYR A 696 -54.30 -38.54 -16.79
C TYR A 696 -53.68 -39.58 -15.86
N ALA A 697 -52.92 -39.15 -14.86
CA ALA A 697 -52.28 -40.06 -13.92
C ALA A 697 -53.33 -40.85 -13.10
N ILE A 698 -54.39 -40.18 -12.65
CA ILE A 698 -55.49 -40.80 -11.90
C ILE A 698 -56.24 -41.82 -12.76
N GLU A 699 -56.63 -41.44 -13.99
CA GLU A 699 -57.37 -42.32 -14.88
C GLU A 699 -56.52 -43.52 -15.33
N ARG A 700 -55.23 -43.33 -15.61
CA ARG A 700 -54.33 -44.44 -15.91
C ARG A 700 -54.26 -45.44 -14.77
N GLN A 701 -54.18 -44.98 -13.52
CA GLN A 701 -54.19 -45.89 -12.37
C GLN A 701 -55.49 -46.70 -12.28
N LYS A 702 -56.64 -46.09 -12.62
CA LYS A 702 -57.91 -46.81 -12.70
C LYS A 702 -57.90 -47.85 -13.81
N ASP A 703 -57.41 -47.50 -15.00
CA ASP A 703 -57.32 -48.43 -16.14
C ASP A 703 -56.40 -49.62 -15.83
N VAL A 704 -55.22 -49.37 -15.25
CA VAL A 704 -54.29 -50.42 -14.85
C VAL A 704 -54.91 -51.34 -13.80
N ARG A 705 -55.62 -50.79 -12.82
CA ARG A 705 -56.32 -51.58 -11.80
C ARG A 705 -57.43 -52.43 -12.41
N ALA A 706 -58.23 -51.86 -13.31
CA ALA A 706 -59.29 -52.58 -14.01
C ALA A 706 -58.74 -53.70 -14.91
N ALA A 707 -57.67 -53.43 -15.64
CA ALA A 707 -56.99 -54.42 -16.48
C ALA A 707 -56.37 -55.56 -15.64
N LEU A 708 -55.79 -55.24 -14.47
CA LEU A 708 -55.28 -56.24 -13.54
C LEU A 708 -56.41 -57.14 -13.02
N MET A 709 -57.54 -56.56 -12.60
CA MET A 709 -58.72 -57.33 -12.16
C MET A 709 -59.26 -58.22 -13.28
N ALA A 710 -59.41 -57.69 -14.50
CA ALA A 710 -59.87 -58.47 -15.65
C ALA A 710 -58.88 -59.60 -16.02
N SER A 711 -57.58 -59.37 -15.89
CA SER A 711 -56.57 -60.42 -16.08
C SER A 711 -56.64 -61.50 -15.00
N GLN A 712 -56.83 -61.12 -13.74
CA GLN A 712 -57.02 -62.06 -12.63
C GLN A 712 -58.29 -62.90 -12.82
N ASP A 713 -59.39 -62.28 -13.23
CA ASP A 713 -60.65 -62.98 -13.54
C ASP A 713 -60.48 -63.94 -14.71
N ASN A 714 -59.79 -63.54 -15.78
CA ASN A 714 -59.50 -64.42 -16.91
C ASN A 714 -58.61 -65.60 -16.53
N GLN A 715 -57.60 -65.39 -15.67
CA GLN A 715 -56.77 -66.47 -15.14
C GLN A 715 -57.59 -67.41 -14.23
N ALA A 716 -58.46 -66.87 -13.38
CA ALA A 716 -59.36 -67.66 -12.54
C ALA A 716 -60.30 -68.53 -13.38
N ARG A 717 -60.88 -67.97 -14.46
CA ARG A 717 -61.72 -68.74 -15.41
C ARG A 717 -60.93 -69.84 -16.11
N LYS A 718 -59.73 -69.56 -16.62
CA LYS A 718 -58.88 -70.60 -17.23
C LYS A 718 -58.51 -71.73 -16.27
N ARG A 719 -58.21 -71.39 -15.01
CA ARG A 719 -57.95 -72.41 -13.96
C ARG A 719 -59.18 -73.24 -13.65
N HIS A 720 -60.35 -72.60 -13.55
CA HIS A 720 -61.62 -73.30 -13.36
C HIS A 720 -61.96 -74.22 -14.55
N GLU A 721 -61.76 -73.77 -15.79
CA GLU A 721 -61.95 -74.58 -17.00
C GLU A 721 -61.03 -75.81 -17.01
N ALA A 722 -59.73 -75.62 -16.69
CA ALA A 722 -58.77 -76.72 -16.61
C ALA A 722 -59.15 -77.73 -15.50
N TYR A 723 -59.52 -77.22 -14.32
CA TYR A 723 -60.01 -78.02 -13.20
C TYR A 723 -61.27 -78.82 -13.58
N SER A 724 -62.27 -78.16 -14.15
CA SER A 724 -63.53 -78.77 -14.55
C SER A 724 -63.32 -79.83 -15.64
N LYS A 725 -62.42 -79.58 -16.59
CA LYS A 725 -62.05 -80.53 -17.63
C LYS A 725 -61.40 -81.78 -17.03
N ARG A 726 -60.37 -81.60 -16.18
CA ARG A 726 -59.69 -82.70 -15.48
C ARG A 726 -60.70 -83.59 -14.75
N LEU A 727 -61.58 -82.99 -13.94
CA LEU A 727 -62.55 -83.75 -13.17
C LEU A 727 -63.62 -84.42 -14.05
N SER A 728 -63.99 -83.82 -15.18
CA SER A 728 -64.89 -84.45 -16.14
C SER A 728 -64.25 -85.67 -16.82
N ASP A 729 -62.95 -85.59 -17.11
CA ASP A 729 -62.19 -86.71 -17.69
C ASP A 729 -62.01 -87.85 -16.65
N GLU A 730 -61.65 -87.53 -15.41
CA GLU A 730 -61.60 -88.50 -14.29
C GLU A 730 -62.96 -89.15 -14.04
N LEU A 731 -64.06 -88.38 -14.14
CA LEU A 731 -65.40 -88.91 -14.01
C LEU A 731 -65.72 -89.92 -15.13
N ARG A 732 -65.39 -89.60 -16.38
CA ARG A 732 -65.59 -90.50 -17.52
C ARG A 732 -64.82 -91.80 -17.34
N GLU A 733 -63.57 -91.72 -16.88
CA GLU A 733 -62.76 -92.90 -16.59
C GLU A 733 -63.38 -93.76 -15.49
N MET A 734 -63.82 -93.14 -14.39
CA MET A 734 -64.51 -93.84 -13.30
C MET A 734 -65.80 -94.53 -13.77
N GLN A 735 -66.61 -93.87 -14.60
CA GLN A 735 -67.83 -94.43 -15.15
C GLN A 735 -67.57 -95.56 -16.17
N GLY A 736 -66.46 -95.50 -16.91
CA GLY A 736 -66.01 -96.57 -17.80
C GLY A 736 -65.62 -97.84 -17.04
N GLN A 737 -65.04 -97.70 -15.84
CA GLN A 737 -64.70 -98.82 -14.96
C GLN A 737 -65.92 -99.36 -14.18
N ASN A 738 -66.84 -98.48 -13.78
CA ASN A 738 -68.08 -98.84 -13.10
C ASN A 738 -69.17 -97.81 -13.41
N LYS A 739 -70.22 -98.24 -14.12
CA LYS A 739 -71.34 -97.38 -14.54
C LYS A 739 -72.05 -96.67 -13.37
N TYR A 740 -71.97 -97.25 -12.16
CA TYR A 740 -72.59 -96.72 -10.93
C TYR A 740 -71.57 -96.05 -9.97
N ALA A 741 -70.37 -95.71 -10.44
CA ALA A 741 -69.31 -95.15 -9.60
C ALA A 741 -69.69 -93.85 -8.88
N LEU A 742 -70.56 -93.02 -9.47
CA LEU A 742 -71.09 -91.82 -8.81
C LEU A 742 -72.08 -92.15 -7.69
N GLU A 743 -72.87 -93.22 -7.84
CA GLU A 743 -73.92 -93.59 -6.89
C GLU A 743 -73.37 -94.06 -5.54
N GLN A 744 -72.08 -94.42 -5.49
CA GLN A 744 -71.36 -94.75 -4.26
C GLN A 744 -71.11 -93.54 -3.37
N TYR A 745 -71.11 -92.33 -3.95
CA TYR A 745 -70.81 -91.08 -3.25
C TYR A 745 -72.00 -90.12 -3.24
N ASP A 746 -72.98 -90.31 -4.14
CA ASP A 746 -74.26 -89.61 -4.13
C ASP A 746 -75.39 -90.59 -4.45
N THR A 747 -76.18 -90.94 -3.43
CA THR A 747 -77.32 -91.86 -3.57
C THR A 747 -78.54 -91.21 -4.23
N SER A 748 -78.50 -89.91 -4.52
CA SER A 748 -79.49 -89.26 -5.35
C SER A 748 -79.03 -89.32 -6.80
N ALA A 749 -79.81 -89.94 -7.67
CA ALA A 749 -79.53 -90.05 -9.11
C ALA A 749 -79.63 -88.68 -9.86
N ASN A 750 -79.10 -87.60 -9.27
CA ASN A 750 -79.16 -86.25 -9.79
C ASN A 750 -77.75 -85.68 -9.99
N HIS A 751 -77.37 -85.56 -11.26
CA HIS A 751 -76.14 -84.93 -11.75
C HIS A 751 -75.92 -83.47 -11.24
N ALA A 752 -76.95 -82.87 -10.63
CA ALA A 752 -76.96 -81.52 -10.08
C ALA A 752 -75.97 -81.32 -8.92
N PHE A 753 -75.81 -82.29 -8.01
CA PHE A 753 -74.89 -82.15 -6.87
C PHE A 753 -73.43 -82.00 -7.33
N PHE A 754 -72.99 -82.89 -8.20
CA PHE A 754 -71.65 -82.88 -8.79
C PHE A 754 -71.36 -81.56 -9.52
N SER A 755 -72.34 -81.08 -10.30
CA SER A 755 -72.23 -79.83 -11.03
C SER A 755 -72.14 -78.60 -10.11
N HIS A 756 -72.80 -78.62 -8.96
CA HIS A 756 -72.90 -77.45 -8.07
C HIS A 756 -71.80 -77.43 -6.99
N ASN A 757 -71.47 -78.58 -6.39
CA ASN A 757 -70.59 -78.66 -5.22
C ASN A 757 -69.15 -79.05 -5.51
N ILE A 758 -68.87 -79.56 -6.72
CA ILE A 758 -67.52 -79.96 -7.14
C ILE A 758 -67.12 -79.21 -8.41
N LEU A 759 -67.86 -79.32 -9.51
CA LEU A 759 -67.49 -78.69 -10.79
C LEU A 759 -67.77 -77.18 -10.88
N GLY A 760 -68.74 -76.66 -10.12
CA GLY A 760 -69.20 -75.27 -10.27
C GLY A 760 -68.12 -74.25 -9.92
N GLU A 761 -68.17 -73.05 -10.51
CA GLU A 761 -67.15 -72.01 -10.28
C GLU A 761 -67.03 -71.59 -8.81
N GLN A 762 -68.16 -71.52 -8.09
CA GLN A 762 -68.16 -71.24 -6.65
C GLN A 762 -67.57 -72.40 -5.82
N ALA A 763 -67.82 -73.64 -6.23
CA ALA A 763 -67.22 -74.81 -5.61
C ALA A 763 -65.70 -74.82 -5.84
N PHE A 764 -65.26 -74.58 -7.07
CA PHE A 764 -63.84 -74.45 -7.39
C PHE A 764 -63.15 -73.38 -6.55
N LYS A 765 -63.73 -72.18 -6.42
CA LYS A 765 -63.16 -71.11 -5.56
C LYS A 765 -63.02 -71.56 -4.09
N ARG A 766 -64.00 -72.30 -3.55
CA ARG A 766 -63.92 -72.87 -2.19
C ARG A 766 -62.81 -73.93 -2.11
N ILE A 767 -62.79 -74.87 -3.06
CA ILE A 767 -61.86 -76.01 -3.09
C ILE A 767 -60.42 -75.54 -3.30
N GLU A 768 -60.20 -74.53 -4.15
CA GLU A 768 -58.91 -73.88 -4.38
C GLU A 768 -58.43 -73.16 -3.12
N LYS A 769 -59.32 -72.42 -2.44
CA LYS A 769 -59.00 -71.75 -1.16
C LYS A 769 -58.60 -72.74 -0.06
N GLU A 770 -59.19 -73.93 -0.06
CA GLU A 770 -58.87 -75.01 0.89
C GLU A 770 -57.63 -75.85 0.46
N GLY A 771 -56.97 -75.48 -0.65
CA GLY A 771 -55.76 -76.17 -1.14
C GLY A 771 -56.03 -77.56 -1.71
N ASN A 772 -57.29 -77.86 -2.06
CA ASN A 772 -57.73 -79.19 -2.48
C ASN A 772 -57.95 -79.31 -4.00
N ALA A 773 -57.75 -78.23 -4.78
CA ALA A 773 -58.09 -78.18 -6.21
C ALA A 773 -57.33 -79.20 -7.08
N ASP A 774 -56.17 -79.67 -6.65
CA ASP A 774 -55.36 -80.66 -7.38
C ASP A 774 -55.66 -82.11 -6.98
N LYS A 775 -56.51 -82.34 -5.97
CA LYS A 775 -56.86 -83.70 -5.52
C LYS A 775 -57.68 -84.43 -6.57
N HIS A 776 -57.58 -85.75 -6.59
CA HIS A 776 -58.40 -86.58 -7.47
C HIS A 776 -59.88 -86.48 -7.13
N LEU A 777 -60.73 -86.76 -8.11
CA LEU A 777 -62.17 -86.63 -7.99
C LEU A 777 -62.73 -87.44 -6.83
N ARG A 778 -62.22 -88.65 -6.60
CA ARG A 778 -62.62 -89.51 -5.48
C ARG A 778 -62.37 -88.83 -4.12
N ASP A 779 -61.21 -88.22 -3.95
CA ASP A 779 -60.84 -87.52 -2.72
C ASP A 779 -61.69 -86.27 -2.53
N LEU A 780 -61.98 -85.54 -3.61
CA LEU A 780 -62.88 -84.38 -3.58
C LEU A 780 -64.30 -84.78 -3.19
N MET A 781 -64.81 -85.90 -3.72
CA MET A 781 -66.15 -86.41 -3.36
C MET A 781 -66.24 -86.83 -1.89
N GLN A 782 -65.13 -87.28 -1.28
CA GLN A 782 -65.07 -87.60 0.15
C GLN A 782 -64.94 -86.35 1.03
N LEU A 783 -64.16 -85.37 0.59
CA LEU A 783 -63.90 -84.13 1.35
C LEU A 783 -65.10 -83.17 1.31
N TYR A 784 -65.87 -83.17 0.20
CA TYR A 784 -67.05 -82.34 0.02
C TYR A 784 -68.30 -83.20 -0.21
N PRO A 785 -68.70 -84.04 0.77
CA PRO A 785 -69.83 -84.95 0.62
C PRO A 785 -71.17 -84.20 0.66
N ASN A 786 -72.21 -84.80 0.09
CA ASN A 786 -73.55 -84.25 0.10
C ASN A 786 -74.15 -84.27 1.51
N LYS A 787 -73.90 -83.22 2.31
CA LYS A 787 -74.59 -83.01 3.58
C LYS A 787 -76.01 -82.51 3.29
N ARG A 788 -77.00 -83.40 3.21
CA ARG A 788 -78.39 -82.99 3.45
C ARG A 788 -78.43 -82.36 4.84
N LYS A 789 -78.89 -81.10 4.93
CA LYS A 789 -79.37 -80.52 6.19
C LYS A 789 -80.34 -81.55 6.81
N GLN A 790 -80.03 -82.00 8.02
CA GLN A 790 -81.08 -82.51 8.91
C GLN A 790 -82.02 -81.36 9.25
#